data_AF-A0A972ARA1-F1
#
_entry.id   AF-A0A972ARA1-F1
#
_cell.length_a   1.000
_cell.length_b   1.000
_cell.length_c   1.000
_cell.angle_alpha   90.00
_cell.angle_beta   90.00
_cell.angle_gamma   90.00
#
_symmetry.space_group_name_H-M   'P 1'
#
loop_
_entity.id
_entity.type
_entity.pdbx_description
1 polymer ?
#
loop_
_entity_poly.entity_id
_entity_poly.type
_entity_poly.pdbx_seq_one_letter_code
_entity_poly.pdbx_strand_id
1 'polypeptide(L)'
;MSKTLKKCLALLVCLAMVFSVAGVSGSITHAQIASVNTQNVKAAEKSPCMAEGTSISNTDEPTELVENGCDCPHNPFIVVPGITDSDVALLDAQGNPVLGSDGKPYIKGGFMLDENEAIDMALKNLALPLAKMLVTQKDNGFTNAVYETAKKVFWRQATKKDGTPVENLQVVKYERSFAELSDDEINHLFINIPLRGICDVVGYDHVYYFAFNIIGDPMQTARELDKFIQLVKEQTGHDKVNILNASLGASIFTAYAEQFKDKGDVEKVVNIVALLNGSQALENMLAKDFDLSDESLYRDLFPAALADGGAKTMGYAVNLLMRLIPRQVLLDTLEAVLNGAMDAMIRCAPNFWAMMPKEDYPALADKWLAGPEYAECRAKTDAFYQAQLNLEDNIHYMIRQKGAIINNVCGYNLKFSDATGLFSILAADKNSNTDGVIHIQSTALGVTAAAADQQLPADYLALHAGSKYISPNKSLDASTCVLPDNTWFFYNQDHEQAGKNAACMNLVRELFTNPNFNDINADPERFPQFNNGSDSKEIRRFLLPDTQKLLALHEAGEYDISAADLTELHAAIAQAEDALEATIGDQAVADAATQRLKDILVKIGYREAPTVVEPSPIKEFLTDLIETLLKAASDLTYRYVGAKGYSDLLR
;
A
#
# COMPACT_ATOMS: atom_id res chain seq x y z
N MET A 1 15.41 22.80 -28.82
CA MET A 1 15.19 22.24 -27.47
C MET A 1 16.14 21.05 -27.28
N SER A 2 17.05 21.08 -26.30
CA SER A 2 18.03 20.00 -26.08
C SER A 2 17.32 18.69 -25.69
N LYS A 3 17.96 17.54 -25.96
CA LYS A 3 17.45 16.21 -25.61
C LYS A 3 17.17 16.09 -24.10
N THR A 4 17.94 16.80 -23.27
CA THR A 4 17.80 16.89 -21.81
C THR A 4 16.57 17.69 -21.37
N LEU A 5 16.26 18.81 -22.03
CA LEU A 5 15.09 19.65 -21.70
C LEU A 5 13.77 18.96 -22.09
N LYS A 6 13.76 18.19 -23.19
CA LYS A 6 12.63 17.31 -23.56
C LYS A 6 12.38 16.23 -22.51
N LYS A 7 13.43 15.61 -21.98
CA LYS A 7 13.35 14.58 -20.93
C LYS A 7 12.88 15.14 -19.59
N CYS A 8 13.38 16.29 -19.14
CA CYS A 8 12.95 16.90 -17.88
C CYS A 8 11.48 17.35 -17.91
N LEU A 9 11.00 17.79 -19.08
CA LEU A 9 9.64 18.29 -19.26
C LEU A 9 8.63 17.18 -19.53
N ALA A 10 9.06 16.09 -20.17
CA ALA A 10 8.33 14.83 -20.16
C ALA A 10 8.29 14.22 -18.77
N LEU A 11 9.37 14.31 -17.97
CA LEU A 11 9.35 13.95 -16.55
C LEU A 11 8.35 14.80 -15.79
N LEU A 12 8.25 16.12 -16.04
CA LEU A 12 7.26 17.00 -15.40
C LEU A 12 5.81 16.59 -15.68
N VAL A 13 5.49 16.18 -16.91
CA VAL A 13 4.15 15.70 -17.25
C VAL A 13 3.94 14.23 -16.86
N CYS A 14 4.99 13.41 -16.85
CA CYS A 14 4.93 12.07 -16.28
C CYS A 14 4.77 12.14 -14.77
N LEU A 15 5.48 13.02 -14.07
CA LEU A 15 5.28 13.37 -12.66
C LEU A 15 3.85 13.84 -12.46
N ALA A 16 3.34 14.78 -13.28
CA ALA A 16 1.93 15.18 -13.34
C ALA A 16 0.98 13.96 -13.42
N MET A 17 1.22 13.03 -14.36
CA MET A 17 0.46 11.78 -14.57
C MET A 17 0.72 10.72 -13.51
N VAL A 18 1.80 10.84 -12.76
CA VAL A 18 2.20 10.03 -11.62
C VAL A 18 1.63 10.63 -10.33
N PHE A 19 1.23 11.91 -10.26
CA PHE A 19 0.41 12.44 -9.12
C PHE A 19 -0.92 11.69 -8.98
N SER A 20 -1.39 11.01 -10.02
CA SER A 20 -2.60 10.15 -9.95
C SER A 20 -2.30 8.71 -9.50
N VAL A 21 -1.04 8.30 -9.35
CA VAL A 21 -0.63 6.90 -9.09
C VAL A 21 0.39 6.74 -7.96
N ALA A 22 1.43 7.57 -7.89
CA ALA A 22 2.55 7.42 -6.96
C ALA A 22 2.21 7.73 -5.50
N GLY A 23 1.05 8.32 -5.23
CA GLY A 23 0.53 8.40 -3.88
C GLY A 23 0.25 7.05 -3.21
N VAL A 24 0.19 5.98 -4.00
CA VAL A 24 -0.33 4.68 -3.57
C VAL A 24 0.61 3.52 -3.94
N SER A 25 1.60 3.74 -4.79
CA SER A 25 2.60 2.73 -5.15
C SER A 25 3.93 3.01 -4.45
N GLY A 26 4.01 2.65 -3.17
CA GLY A 26 5.28 2.59 -2.45
C GLY A 26 6.24 1.62 -3.15
N SER A 27 7.36 2.14 -3.65
CA SER A 27 8.63 1.46 -3.96
C SER A 27 8.57 -0.05 -4.29
N ILE A 28 8.14 -0.42 -5.51
CA ILE A 28 8.45 -1.75 -6.08
C ILE A 28 9.71 -1.62 -6.95
N THR A 29 10.87 -1.89 -6.35
CA THR A 29 12.06 -2.25 -7.13
C THR A 29 11.83 -3.61 -7.78
N HIS A 30 12.22 -3.74 -9.05
CA HIS A 30 12.03 -4.93 -9.88
C HIS A 30 12.56 -6.19 -9.18
N ALA A 31 11.67 -6.99 -8.58
CA ALA A 31 11.94 -8.38 -8.25
C ALA A 31 11.48 -9.25 -9.43
N GLN A 32 12.31 -10.22 -9.80
CA GLN A 32 12.11 -11.09 -10.95
C GLN A 32 10.75 -11.80 -10.86
N ILE A 33 9.90 -11.58 -11.87
CA ILE A 33 8.69 -12.38 -12.10
C ILE A 33 9.15 -13.80 -12.44
N ALA A 34 9.17 -14.66 -11.42
CA ALA A 34 9.18 -16.11 -11.58
C ALA A 34 7.87 -16.53 -12.26
N SER A 35 7.93 -17.58 -13.07
CA SER A 35 6.88 -18.01 -13.97
C SER A 35 5.58 -18.35 -13.25
N VAL A 36 4.63 -17.40 -13.21
CA VAL A 36 3.23 -17.69 -12.89
C VAL A 36 2.74 -18.71 -13.92
N ASN A 37 2.44 -19.91 -13.44
CA ASN A 37 2.15 -21.06 -14.27
C ASN A 37 0.86 -20.82 -15.07
N THR A 38 0.91 -21.00 -16.39
CA THR A 38 -0.17 -20.65 -17.33
C THR A 38 -1.44 -21.50 -17.16
N GLN A 39 -1.41 -22.47 -16.23
CA GLN A 39 -2.53 -23.36 -15.92
C GLN A 39 -3.63 -22.67 -15.10
N ASN A 40 -3.31 -21.73 -14.20
CA ASN A 40 -4.31 -21.06 -13.35
C ASN A 40 -5.23 -20.10 -14.13
N VAL A 41 -4.75 -19.55 -15.26
CA VAL A 41 -5.55 -18.67 -16.13
C VAL A 41 -6.56 -19.47 -16.97
N LYS A 42 -6.24 -20.72 -17.34
CA LYS A 42 -7.09 -21.57 -18.19
C LYS A 42 -8.15 -22.39 -17.44
N ALA A 43 -8.04 -22.55 -16.12
CA ALA A 43 -8.99 -23.33 -15.33
C ALA A 43 -10.35 -22.61 -15.10
N ALA A 44 -10.48 -21.34 -15.49
CA ALA A 44 -11.69 -20.55 -15.30
C ALA A 44 -12.81 -20.82 -16.34
N GLU A 45 -12.58 -21.67 -17.34
CA GLU A 45 -13.63 -22.08 -18.28
C GLU A 45 -13.87 -23.60 -18.24
N LYS A 46 -15.08 -23.96 -17.78
CA LYS A 46 -15.74 -25.27 -17.77
C LYS A 46 -15.59 -26.11 -16.50
N SER A 47 -16.57 -25.98 -15.61
CA SER A 47 -17.13 -27.16 -14.94
C SER A 47 -18.16 -27.80 -15.90
N PRO A 48 -18.13 -29.13 -16.06
CA PRO A 48 -19.15 -29.92 -15.38
C PRO A 48 -18.59 -31.15 -14.68
N CYS A 49 -19.25 -31.47 -13.57
CA CYS A 49 -19.24 -32.74 -12.84
C CYS A 49 -19.19 -33.98 -13.77
N MET A 50 -18.32 -34.95 -13.46
CA MET A 50 -18.52 -36.41 -13.48
C MET A 50 -17.17 -37.13 -13.43
N ALA A 51 -17.12 -38.19 -12.62
CA ALA A 51 -15.97 -39.06 -12.34
C ALA A 51 -15.72 -40.11 -13.44
N GLU A 52 -14.47 -40.62 -13.47
CA GLU A 52 -13.93 -41.92 -13.96
C GLU A 52 -12.46 -41.65 -14.41
N GLY A 53 -11.38 -42.30 -13.99
CA GLY A 53 -11.11 -43.52 -13.23
C GLY A 53 -9.94 -44.24 -13.91
N THR A 54 -8.75 -44.34 -13.27
CA THR A 54 -7.82 -45.50 -13.39
C THR A 54 -6.61 -45.41 -12.44
N SER A 55 -6.75 -46.13 -11.32
CA SER A 55 -5.82 -47.01 -10.58
C SER A 55 -4.31 -46.70 -10.50
N ILE A 56 -3.80 -46.54 -9.27
CA ILE A 56 -2.69 -47.37 -8.74
C ILE A 56 -3.07 -47.89 -7.33
N SER A 57 -2.72 -49.15 -7.11
CA SER A 57 -3.11 -50.16 -6.11
C SER A 57 -3.19 -49.80 -4.61
N ASN A 58 -4.25 -50.33 -4.00
CA ASN A 58 -4.61 -50.45 -2.59
C ASN A 58 -3.58 -51.18 -1.70
N THR A 59 -3.55 -50.77 -0.43
CA THR A 59 -3.82 -51.68 0.69
C THR A 59 -4.82 -51.02 1.63
N ASP A 60 -6.01 -51.62 1.72
CA ASP A 60 -7.17 -51.19 2.50
C ASP A 60 -7.04 -51.52 4.00
N GLU A 61 -7.38 -50.58 4.87
CA GLU A 61 -8.31 -50.81 5.99
C GLU A 61 -9.30 -49.63 6.05
N PRO A 62 -10.60 -49.88 6.29
CA PRO A 62 -11.63 -48.86 6.22
C PRO A 62 -11.69 -48.09 7.55
N THR A 63 -11.18 -46.87 7.59
CA THR A 63 -11.55 -45.93 8.65
C THR A 63 -12.91 -45.33 8.35
N GLU A 64 -13.81 -45.51 9.31
CA GLU A 64 -15.14 -44.95 9.37
C GLU A 64 -15.15 -43.46 9.02
N LEU A 65 -16.22 -43.00 8.37
CA LEU A 65 -16.57 -41.59 8.28
C LEU A 65 -16.72 -41.05 9.71
N VAL A 66 -15.67 -40.42 10.21
CA VAL A 66 -15.73 -39.64 11.43
C VAL A 66 -16.49 -38.37 11.10
N GLU A 67 -17.77 -38.33 11.49
CA GLU A 67 -18.36 -37.08 11.98
C GLU A 67 -17.45 -36.60 13.11
N ASN A 68 -16.65 -35.55 12.87
CA ASN A 68 -16.16 -34.55 13.83
C ASN A 68 -15.06 -33.70 13.16
N GLY A 69 -15.11 -32.39 13.39
CA GLY A 69 -14.22 -31.40 12.79
C GLY A 69 -12.73 -31.68 13.01
N CYS A 70 -11.91 -30.96 12.25
CA CYS A 70 -10.45 -31.03 12.36
C CYS A 70 -10.00 -30.77 13.82
N ASP A 71 -9.23 -31.69 14.42
CA ASP A 71 -8.63 -31.56 15.77
C ASP A 71 -7.46 -30.54 15.80
N CYS A 72 -7.35 -29.67 14.78
CA CYS A 72 -6.33 -28.62 14.73
C CYS A 72 -6.65 -27.51 15.75
N PRO A 73 -5.67 -27.05 16.55
CA PRO A 73 -5.90 -26.00 17.54
C PRO A 73 -6.13 -24.60 16.94
N HIS A 74 -5.92 -24.42 15.62
CA HIS A 74 -5.98 -23.13 14.95
C HIS A 74 -6.95 -23.16 13.77
N ASN A 75 -7.96 -22.29 13.80
CA ASN A 75 -8.82 -22.06 12.64
C ASN A 75 -8.00 -21.57 11.45
N PRO A 76 -8.37 -21.96 10.21
CA PRO A 76 -7.68 -21.55 9.00
C PRO A 76 -7.67 -20.03 8.85
N PHE A 77 -6.58 -19.53 8.30
CA PHE A 77 -6.21 -18.13 8.27
C PHE A 77 -6.24 -17.60 6.84
N ILE A 78 -7.05 -16.57 6.59
CA ILE A 78 -7.23 -15.94 5.29
C ILE A 78 -6.68 -14.52 5.32
N VAL A 79 -5.84 -14.21 4.35
CA VAL A 79 -5.31 -12.86 4.12
C VAL A 79 -6.14 -12.16 3.06
N VAL A 80 -6.63 -10.98 3.39
CA VAL A 80 -7.28 -10.05 2.45
C VAL A 80 -6.39 -8.81 2.34
N PRO A 81 -5.67 -8.65 1.22
CA PRO A 81 -4.47 -7.82 1.19
C PRO A 81 -4.74 -6.37 0.74
N GLY A 82 -3.67 -5.56 0.67
CA GLY A 82 -3.73 -4.17 0.25
C GLY A 82 -3.88 -3.96 -1.25
N ILE A 83 -3.83 -2.69 -1.67
CA ILE A 83 -4.06 -2.27 -3.05
C ILE A 83 -3.01 -2.82 -4.03
N THR A 84 -1.75 -2.96 -3.63
CA THR A 84 -0.65 -3.41 -4.50
C THR A 84 -0.48 -4.91 -4.57
N ASP A 85 -1.20 -5.65 -3.74
CA ASP A 85 -0.76 -6.99 -3.35
C ASP A 85 -1.54 -8.10 -4.06
N SER A 86 -2.61 -7.75 -4.78
CA SER A 86 -3.38 -8.66 -5.61
C SER A 86 -2.93 -8.57 -7.07
N ASP A 87 -2.38 -9.67 -7.58
CA ASP A 87 -2.01 -9.78 -8.99
C ASP A 87 -3.23 -9.87 -9.90
N VAL A 88 -3.22 -9.04 -10.94
CA VAL A 88 -4.22 -9.04 -12.01
C VAL A 88 -3.53 -9.26 -13.35
N ALA A 89 -4.05 -10.17 -14.16
CA ALA A 89 -3.61 -10.43 -15.53
C ALA A 89 -4.46 -9.65 -16.53
N LEU A 90 -3.80 -9.04 -17.51
CA LEU A 90 -4.46 -8.44 -18.67
C LEU A 90 -4.61 -9.48 -19.80
N LEU A 91 -5.83 -9.69 -20.27
CA LEU A 91 -6.14 -10.64 -21.33
C LEU A 91 -6.69 -9.95 -22.59
N ASP A 92 -6.50 -10.59 -23.74
CA ASP A 92 -7.11 -10.17 -25.00
C ASP A 92 -8.61 -10.56 -25.06
N ALA A 93 -9.28 -10.16 -26.15
CA ALA A 93 -10.69 -10.44 -26.37
C ALA A 93 -11.00 -11.95 -26.56
N GLN A 94 -9.98 -12.80 -26.75
CA GLN A 94 -10.08 -14.25 -26.85
C GLN A 94 -9.71 -14.95 -25.54
N GLY A 95 -9.36 -14.20 -24.49
CA GLY A 95 -8.94 -14.73 -23.19
C GLY A 95 -7.48 -15.18 -23.12
N ASN A 96 -6.64 -14.84 -24.11
CA ASN A 96 -5.21 -15.12 -24.03
C ASN A 96 -4.47 -14.01 -23.27
N PRO A 97 -3.39 -14.33 -22.55
CA PRO A 97 -2.58 -13.30 -21.88
C PRO A 97 -1.99 -12.30 -22.87
N VAL A 98 -2.19 -11.00 -22.59
CA VAL A 98 -1.45 -9.93 -23.27
C VAL A 98 0.00 -9.99 -22.79
N LEU A 99 0.95 -9.94 -23.72
CA LEU A 99 2.37 -10.01 -23.38
C LEU A 99 2.96 -8.60 -23.16
N GLY A 100 3.80 -8.47 -22.15
CA GLY A 100 4.64 -7.30 -21.91
C GLY A 100 5.79 -7.19 -22.90
N SER A 101 6.57 -6.12 -22.76
CA SER A 101 7.76 -5.85 -23.58
C SER A 101 8.88 -6.90 -23.40
N ASP A 102 8.85 -7.65 -22.30
CA ASP A 102 9.73 -8.77 -21.98
C ASP A 102 9.25 -10.12 -22.55
N GLY A 103 8.11 -10.13 -23.25
CA GLY A 103 7.50 -11.33 -23.83
C GLY A 103 6.78 -12.23 -22.81
N LYS A 104 6.64 -11.81 -21.55
CA LYS A 104 5.89 -12.55 -20.52
C LYS A 104 4.44 -12.03 -20.41
N PRO A 105 3.50 -12.83 -19.86
CA PRO A 105 2.16 -12.33 -19.51
C PRO A 105 2.22 -11.04 -18.70
N TYR A 106 1.41 -10.05 -19.08
CA TYR A 106 1.31 -8.78 -18.38
C TYR A 106 0.45 -8.95 -17.12
N ILE A 107 1.13 -9.22 -16.01
CA ILE A 107 0.54 -9.37 -14.68
C ILE A 107 1.13 -8.28 -13.79
N LYS A 108 0.28 -7.57 -13.06
CA LYS A 108 0.68 -6.51 -12.12
C LYS A 108 -0.20 -6.53 -10.89
N GLY A 109 0.41 -6.31 -9.73
CA GLY A 109 -0.26 -5.85 -8.52
C GLY A 109 -0.51 -4.34 -8.56
N GLY A 110 -1.67 -3.90 -8.08
CA GLY A 110 -2.05 -2.49 -8.03
C GLY A 110 -2.29 -1.84 -9.40
N PHE A 111 -1.61 -0.72 -9.67
CA PHE A 111 -1.81 0.06 -10.90
C PHE A 111 -1.08 -0.56 -12.09
N MET A 112 -1.80 -0.75 -13.21
CA MET A 112 -1.28 -1.33 -14.45
C MET A 112 -0.67 -0.26 -15.37
N LEU A 113 0.38 0.41 -14.89
CA LEU A 113 1.12 1.40 -15.66
C LEU A 113 2.49 0.88 -16.11
N ASP A 114 2.85 1.22 -17.35
CA ASP A 114 4.22 1.10 -17.86
C ASP A 114 4.82 2.51 -17.96
N GLU A 115 5.83 2.79 -17.13
CA GLU A 115 6.47 4.11 -17.05
C GLU A 115 7.11 4.52 -18.38
N ASN A 116 7.73 3.58 -19.10
CA ASN A 116 8.39 3.88 -20.37
C ASN A 116 7.34 4.20 -21.44
N GLU A 117 6.25 3.43 -21.48
CA GLU A 117 5.12 3.71 -22.36
C GLU A 117 4.49 5.07 -22.05
N ALA A 118 4.29 5.41 -20.78
CA ALA A 118 3.76 6.70 -20.36
C ALA A 118 4.68 7.86 -20.77
N ILE A 119 6.00 7.71 -20.59
CA ILE A 119 7.02 8.68 -21.03
C ILE A 119 6.98 8.86 -22.55
N ASP A 120 6.93 7.77 -23.30
CA ASP A 120 6.90 7.80 -24.76
C ASP A 120 5.61 8.45 -25.28
N MET A 121 4.46 8.15 -24.67
CA MET A 121 3.19 8.82 -24.96
C MET A 121 3.26 10.31 -24.67
N ALA A 122 3.78 10.72 -23.51
CA ALA A 122 3.96 12.12 -23.13
C ALA A 122 4.86 12.85 -24.15
N LEU A 123 6.02 12.28 -24.48
CA LEU A 123 6.94 12.87 -25.44
C LEU A 123 6.30 13.03 -26.82
N LYS A 124 5.57 12.01 -27.29
CA LYS A 124 4.94 12.01 -28.61
C LYS A 124 3.78 13.00 -28.71
N ASN A 125 2.92 13.03 -27.70
CA ASN A 125 1.67 13.81 -27.76
C ASN A 125 1.88 15.26 -27.34
N LEU A 126 2.84 15.55 -26.45
CA LEU A 126 2.93 16.85 -25.79
C LEU A 126 4.03 17.75 -26.37
N ALA A 127 5.04 17.20 -27.04
CA ALA A 127 6.20 18.00 -27.49
C ALA A 127 5.82 19.18 -28.41
N LEU A 128 4.93 18.97 -29.38
CA LEU A 128 4.49 20.03 -30.29
C LEU A 128 3.53 21.03 -29.62
N PRO A 129 2.45 20.60 -28.93
CA PRO A 129 1.57 21.51 -28.19
C PRO A 129 2.34 22.36 -27.16
N LEU A 130 3.30 21.77 -26.46
CA LEU A 130 4.17 22.45 -25.52
C LEU A 130 5.06 23.49 -26.19
N ALA A 131 5.72 23.15 -27.30
CA ALA A 131 6.55 24.10 -28.04
C ALA A 131 5.72 25.30 -28.52
N LYS A 132 4.50 25.04 -29.00
CA LYS A 132 3.55 26.08 -29.39
C LYS A 132 3.16 26.95 -28.19
N MET A 133 2.86 26.35 -27.05
CA MET A 133 2.55 27.06 -25.80
C MET A 133 3.73 27.94 -25.36
N LEU A 134 4.96 27.40 -25.33
CA LEU A 134 6.16 28.16 -24.94
C LEU A 134 6.45 29.35 -25.89
N VAL A 135 6.21 29.20 -27.19
CA VAL A 135 6.39 30.30 -28.16
C VAL A 135 5.30 31.37 -28.02
N THR A 136 4.06 30.94 -27.86
CA THR A 136 2.89 31.84 -27.87
C THR A 136 2.56 32.41 -26.49
N GLN A 137 3.08 31.80 -25.43
CA GLN A 137 2.76 32.11 -24.04
C GLN A 137 1.24 32.12 -23.77
N LYS A 138 0.53 31.17 -24.41
CA LYS A 138 -0.92 30.93 -24.32
C LYS A 138 -1.19 29.43 -24.45
N ASP A 139 -2.22 28.94 -23.77
CA ASP A 139 -2.72 27.59 -24.03
C ASP A 139 -3.31 27.53 -25.44
N ASN A 140 -2.68 26.73 -26.29
CA ASN A 140 -3.03 26.55 -27.68
C ASN A 140 -3.29 25.08 -28.00
N GLY A 141 -3.93 24.39 -27.05
CA GLY A 141 -4.25 22.96 -27.08
C GLY A 141 -3.26 22.10 -26.28
N PHE A 142 -2.41 22.71 -25.43
CA PHE A 142 -1.49 21.95 -24.59
C PHE A 142 -2.24 21.20 -23.51
N THR A 143 -3.09 21.88 -22.76
CA THR A 143 -3.90 21.29 -21.68
C THR A 143 -4.80 20.16 -22.19
N ASN A 144 -5.43 20.36 -23.35
CA ASN A 144 -6.25 19.31 -23.99
C ASN A 144 -5.41 18.08 -24.41
N ALA A 145 -4.19 18.30 -24.91
CA ALA A 145 -3.28 17.20 -25.23
C ALA A 145 -2.81 16.46 -23.97
N VAL A 146 -2.62 17.18 -22.85
CA VAL A 146 -2.32 16.59 -21.54
C VAL A 146 -3.46 15.71 -21.07
N TYR A 147 -4.70 16.23 -21.08
CA TYR A 147 -5.90 15.47 -20.72
C TYR A 147 -6.01 14.16 -21.52
N GLU A 148 -5.93 14.22 -22.85
CA GLU A 148 -6.01 13.03 -23.71
C GLU A 148 -4.83 12.07 -23.53
N THR A 149 -3.66 12.57 -23.11
CA THR A 149 -2.50 11.72 -22.81
C THR A 149 -2.71 11.01 -21.48
N ALA A 150 -3.11 11.71 -20.42
CA ALA A 150 -3.43 11.11 -19.13
C ALA A 150 -4.49 10.02 -19.29
N LYS A 151 -5.58 10.30 -20.01
CA LYS A 151 -6.64 9.32 -20.27
C LYS A 151 -6.13 8.04 -20.97
N LYS A 152 -5.13 8.17 -21.85
CA LYS A 152 -4.49 7.03 -22.53
C LYS A 152 -3.52 6.28 -21.64
N VAL A 153 -2.86 6.91 -20.69
CA VAL A 153 -1.93 6.22 -19.77
C VAL A 153 -2.67 5.18 -18.94
N PHE A 154 -3.91 5.49 -18.51
CA PHE A 154 -4.73 4.61 -17.67
C PHE A 154 -5.57 3.58 -18.44
N TRP A 155 -5.32 3.37 -19.73
CA TRP A 155 -6.22 2.57 -20.59
C TRP A 155 -6.42 1.13 -20.09
N ARG A 156 -5.38 0.49 -19.52
CA ARG A 156 -5.43 -0.90 -19.04
C ARG A 156 -6.44 -1.12 -17.91
N GLN A 157 -6.66 -0.10 -17.10
CA GLN A 157 -7.61 -0.12 -15.97
C GLN A 157 -8.78 0.84 -16.21
N ALA A 158 -9.06 1.15 -17.48
CA ALA A 158 -10.16 2.01 -17.80
C ALA A 158 -11.51 1.39 -17.38
N THR A 159 -12.44 2.22 -16.96
CA THR A 159 -13.76 1.81 -16.47
C THR A 159 -14.87 2.29 -17.39
N LYS A 160 -15.86 1.42 -17.60
CA LYS A 160 -17.11 1.77 -18.25
C LYS A 160 -17.98 2.55 -17.28
N LYS A 161 -18.97 3.28 -17.81
CA LYS A 161 -19.90 4.08 -17.02
C LYS A 161 -20.75 3.28 -16.04
N ASP A 162 -20.90 1.98 -16.27
CA ASP A 162 -21.60 1.05 -15.38
C ASP A 162 -20.75 0.60 -14.18
N GLY A 163 -19.47 0.94 -14.14
CA GLY A 163 -18.55 0.55 -13.08
C GLY A 163 -17.79 -0.75 -13.33
N THR A 164 -17.84 -1.31 -14.54
CA THR A 164 -17.07 -2.50 -14.94
C THR A 164 -15.80 -2.13 -15.70
N PRO A 165 -14.75 -2.97 -15.66
CA PRO A 165 -13.57 -2.77 -16.49
C PRO A 165 -13.90 -2.73 -18.00
N VAL A 166 -13.20 -1.87 -18.73
CA VAL A 166 -13.18 -1.85 -20.20
C VAL A 166 -12.43 -3.07 -20.71
N GLU A 167 -11.24 -3.30 -20.15
CA GLU A 167 -10.35 -4.40 -20.53
C GLU A 167 -10.68 -5.69 -19.78
N ASN A 168 -10.24 -6.82 -20.35
CA ASN A 168 -10.41 -8.13 -19.72
C ASN A 168 -9.34 -8.33 -18.64
N LEU A 169 -9.69 -7.95 -17.42
CA LEU A 169 -8.84 -8.06 -16.24
C LEU A 169 -9.24 -9.29 -15.41
N GLN A 170 -8.32 -10.25 -15.30
CA GLN A 170 -8.54 -11.46 -14.50
C GLN A 170 -7.63 -11.46 -13.27
N VAL A 171 -8.24 -11.59 -12.09
CA VAL A 171 -7.49 -11.76 -10.83
C VAL A 171 -6.77 -13.10 -10.84
N VAL A 172 -5.50 -13.12 -10.44
CA VAL A 172 -4.75 -14.35 -10.17
C VAL A 172 -5.21 -14.90 -8.82
N LYS A 173 -5.96 -16.01 -8.86
CA LYS A 173 -6.58 -16.62 -7.68
C LYS A 173 -5.71 -17.73 -7.07
N TYR A 174 -5.76 -17.84 -5.75
CA TYR A 174 -5.08 -18.87 -4.96
C TYR A 174 -6.12 -19.70 -4.17
N GLU A 175 -6.80 -20.63 -4.84
CA GLU A 175 -7.90 -21.45 -4.27
C GLU A 175 -7.41 -22.69 -3.49
N ARG A 176 -6.19 -22.61 -2.95
CA ARG A 176 -5.49 -23.69 -2.23
C ARG A 176 -4.64 -23.10 -1.12
N SER A 177 -4.30 -23.94 -0.14
CA SER A 177 -3.45 -23.54 1.00
C SER A 177 -2.02 -23.22 0.57
N PHE A 178 -1.25 -22.55 1.42
CA PHE A 178 0.15 -22.25 1.14
C PHE A 178 1.01 -23.52 1.03
N ALA A 179 0.62 -24.63 1.67
CA ALA A 179 1.31 -25.91 1.53
C ALA A 179 1.30 -26.48 0.09
N GLU A 180 0.39 -26.01 -0.76
CA GLU A 180 0.26 -26.43 -2.16
C GLU A 180 0.81 -25.39 -3.15
N LEU A 181 1.34 -24.28 -2.65
CA LEU A 181 2.01 -23.26 -3.45
C LEU A 181 3.49 -23.60 -3.61
N SER A 182 4.09 -23.16 -4.70
CA SER A 182 5.55 -23.20 -4.88
C SER A 182 6.24 -22.19 -3.96
N ASP A 183 7.50 -22.44 -3.63
CA ASP A 183 8.33 -21.49 -2.86
C ASP A 183 8.36 -20.09 -3.49
N ASP A 184 8.38 -20.01 -4.82
CA ASP A 184 8.37 -18.73 -5.56
C ASP A 184 7.05 -17.97 -5.36
N GLU A 185 5.91 -18.67 -5.39
CA GLU A 185 4.59 -18.08 -5.10
C GLU A 185 4.51 -17.61 -3.64
N ILE A 186 4.93 -18.45 -2.69
CA ILE A 186 4.94 -18.09 -1.26
C ILE A 186 5.84 -16.87 -1.01
N ASN A 187 7.05 -16.87 -1.57
CA ASN A 187 7.99 -15.77 -1.42
C ASN A 187 7.45 -14.48 -2.06
N HIS A 188 6.75 -14.58 -3.19
CA HIS A 188 6.06 -13.44 -3.80
C HIS A 188 4.98 -12.87 -2.87
N LEU A 189 4.15 -13.72 -2.26
CA LEU A 189 3.11 -13.27 -1.32
C LEU A 189 3.69 -12.71 0.00
N PHE A 190 4.80 -13.27 0.48
CA PHE A 190 5.50 -12.80 1.68
C PHE A 190 6.21 -11.45 1.49
N ILE A 191 6.51 -11.06 0.25
CA ILE A 191 6.99 -9.71 -0.05
C ILE A 191 5.92 -8.67 0.31
N ASN A 192 4.65 -9.01 0.06
CA ASN A 192 3.51 -8.12 0.29
C ASN A 192 3.15 -8.10 1.78
N ILE A 193 2.98 -9.27 2.41
CA ILE A 193 2.65 -9.38 3.84
C ILE A 193 3.52 -10.48 4.47
N PRO A 194 4.37 -10.18 5.46
CA PRO A 194 5.32 -11.15 6.01
C PRO A 194 4.66 -12.09 7.01
N LEU A 195 4.18 -13.22 6.51
CA LEU A 195 3.36 -14.14 7.28
C LEU A 195 4.12 -15.35 7.82
N ARG A 196 5.43 -15.48 7.54
CA ARG A 196 6.22 -16.66 7.93
C ARG A 196 6.06 -17.03 9.41
N GLY A 197 6.18 -16.06 10.32
CA GLY A 197 6.00 -16.32 11.77
C GLY A 197 4.59 -16.75 12.18
N ILE A 198 3.57 -16.47 11.36
CA ILE A 198 2.21 -16.99 11.56
C ILE A 198 2.10 -18.40 10.97
N CYS A 199 2.61 -18.62 9.76
CA CYS A 199 2.64 -19.93 9.11
C CYS A 199 3.38 -20.98 9.94
N ASP A 200 4.46 -20.58 10.63
CA ASP A 200 5.25 -21.47 11.47
C ASP A 200 4.50 -21.94 12.73
N VAL A 201 3.42 -21.24 13.12
CA VAL A 201 2.55 -21.62 14.26
C VAL A 201 1.26 -22.28 13.78
N VAL A 202 0.60 -21.70 12.79
CA VAL A 202 -0.72 -22.14 12.30
C VAL A 202 -0.61 -23.31 11.30
N GLY A 203 0.51 -23.42 10.60
CA GLY A 203 0.73 -24.39 9.53
C GLY A 203 0.45 -23.79 8.15
N TYR A 204 1.32 -24.08 7.17
CA TYR A 204 1.17 -23.61 5.78
C TYR A 204 -0.08 -24.21 5.10
N ASP A 205 -0.54 -25.37 5.55
CA ASP A 205 -1.78 -26.04 5.09
C ASP A 205 -3.06 -25.35 5.59
N HIS A 206 -2.94 -24.40 6.52
CA HIS A 206 -4.04 -23.63 7.09
C HIS A 206 -4.01 -22.15 6.72
N VAL A 207 -3.08 -21.72 5.86
CA VAL A 207 -2.92 -20.32 5.43
C VAL A 207 -3.34 -20.13 3.97
N TYR A 208 -4.16 -19.11 3.73
CA TYR A 208 -4.81 -18.82 2.45
C TYR A 208 -4.72 -17.34 2.09
N TYR A 209 -4.80 -17.03 0.80
CA TYR A 209 -4.69 -15.66 0.29
C TYR A 209 -5.79 -15.32 -0.70
N PHE A 210 -6.60 -14.32 -0.38
CA PHE A 210 -7.72 -13.87 -1.20
C PHE A 210 -7.35 -12.61 -1.99
N ALA A 211 -7.03 -12.78 -3.28
CA ALA A 211 -6.73 -11.69 -4.19
C ALA A 211 -8.01 -11.09 -4.81
N PHE A 212 -7.99 -9.81 -5.16
CA PHE A 212 -9.10 -9.10 -5.81
C PHE A 212 -8.65 -7.96 -6.74
N ASN A 213 -9.55 -7.45 -7.58
CA ASN A 213 -9.26 -6.36 -8.51
C ASN A 213 -9.53 -4.98 -7.88
N ILE A 214 -8.55 -4.08 -7.92
CA ILE A 214 -8.60 -2.76 -7.29
C ILE A 214 -9.57 -1.77 -7.96
N ILE A 215 -10.08 -2.04 -9.16
CA ILE A 215 -11.13 -1.21 -9.79
C ILE A 215 -12.51 -1.87 -9.74
N GLY A 216 -12.63 -3.04 -9.10
CA GLY A 216 -13.84 -3.85 -9.06
C GLY A 216 -14.97 -3.29 -8.18
N ASP A 217 -16.06 -4.05 -8.08
CA ASP A 217 -17.17 -3.77 -7.15
C ASP A 217 -16.89 -4.44 -5.79
N PRO A 218 -16.65 -3.68 -4.71
CA PRO A 218 -16.35 -4.25 -3.38
C PRO A 218 -17.48 -5.13 -2.84
N MET A 219 -18.74 -4.82 -3.17
CA MET A 219 -19.88 -5.63 -2.73
C MET A 219 -19.89 -6.99 -3.42
N GLN A 220 -19.51 -7.04 -4.71
CA GLN A 220 -19.29 -8.29 -5.44
C GLN A 220 -18.07 -9.04 -4.91
N THR A 221 -16.96 -8.35 -4.69
CA THR A 221 -15.74 -8.96 -4.13
C THR A 221 -16.02 -9.58 -2.75
N ALA A 222 -16.85 -8.98 -1.91
CA ALA A 222 -17.26 -9.57 -0.64
C ALA A 222 -18.07 -10.87 -0.80
N ARG A 223 -18.88 -11.01 -1.86
CA ARG A 223 -19.55 -12.29 -2.19
C ARG A 223 -18.55 -13.34 -2.68
N GLU A 224 -17.46 -12.92 -3.31
CA GLU A 224 -16.37 -13.81 -3.70
C GLU A 224 -15.54 -14.24 -2.49
N LEU A 225 -15.28 -13.32 -1.55
CA LEU A 225 -14.66 -13.65 -0.27
C LEU A 225 -15.50 -14.65 0.52
N ASP A 226 -16.82 -14.47 0.58
CA ASP A 226 -17.71 -15.43 1.23
C ASP A 226 -17.61 -16.84 0.61
N LYS A 227 -17.61 -16.94 -0.72
CA LYS A 227 -17.40 -18.23 -1.41
C LYS A 227 -16.03 -18.83 -1.08
N PHE A 228 -15.01 -17.99 -1.03
CA PHE A 228 -13.66 -18.40 -0.67
C PHE A 228 -13.59 -18.92 0.77
N ILE A 229 -14.27 -18.26 1.71
CA ILE A 229 -14.41 -18.73 3.10
C ILE A 229 -15.07 -20.11 3.14
N GLN A 230 -16.16 -20.33 2.39
CA GLN A 230 -16.80 -21.65 2.33
C GLN A 230 -15.86 -22.72 1.76
N LEU A 231 -15.09 -22.38 0.72
CA LEU A 231 -14.09 -23.28 0.13
C LEU A 231 -12.99 -23.64 1.13
N VAL A 232 -12.48 -22.67 1.90
CA VAL A 232 -11.47 -22.91 2.93
C VAL A 232 -12.02 -23.80 4.04
N LYS A 233 -13.24 -23.55 4.50
CA LYS A 233 -13.91 -24.41 5.48
C LYS A 233 -14.11 -25.83 4.98
N GLU A 234 -14.51 -25.99 3.72
CA GLU A 234 -14.66 -27.31 3.09
C GLU A 234 -13.32 -28.06 3.00
N GLN A 235 -12.26 -27.38 2.56
CA GLN A 235 -10.92 -27.98 2.43
C GLN A 235 -10.30 -28.38 3.77
N THR A 236 -10.57 -27.61 4.83
CA THR A 236 -9.92 -27.79 6.14
C THR A 236 -10.81 -28.49 7.17
N GLY A 237 -12.10 -28.68 6.89
CA GLY A 237 -13.07 -29.26 7.82
C GLY A 237 -13.39 -28.40 9.05
N HIS A 238 -13.11 -27.09 9.01
CA HIS A 238 -13.36 -26.16 10.11
C HIS A 238 -14.70 -25.41 9.95
N ASP A 239 -15.31 -25.05 11.09
CA ASP A 239 -16.56 -24.28 11.11
C ASP A 239 -16.36 -22.77 10.91
N LYS A 240 -15.17 -22.27 11.25
CA LYS A 240 -14.85 -20.84 11.20
C LYS A 240 -13.46 -20.60 10.60
N VAL A 241 -13.22 -19.36 10.20
CA VAL A 241 -11.94 -18.86 9.70
C VAL A 241 -11.48 -17.63 10.49
N ASN A 242 -10.19 -17.35 10.43
CA ASN A 242 -9.57 -16.11 10.87
C ASN A 242 -9.23 -15.24 9.66
N ILE A 243 -9.38 -13.92 9.77
CA ILE A 243 -9.14 -12.98 8.68
C ILE A 243 -8.14 -11.90 9.09
N LEU A 244 -7.05 -11.77 8.33
CA LEU A 244 -6.17 -10.60 8.37
C LEU A 244 -6.51 -9.67 7.21
N ASN A 245 -7.03 -8.49 7.51
CA ASN A 245 -7.24 -7.43 6.53
C ASN A 245 -6.08 -6.45 6.58
N ALA A 246 -5.42 -6.23 5.45
CA ALA A 246 -4.38 -5.21 5.32
C ALA A 246 -4.86 -4.06 4.42
N SER A 247 -4.72 -2.82 4.86
CA SER A 247 -4.99 -1.64 4.02
C SER A 247 -6.37 -1.71 3.34
N LEU A 248 -6.41 -1.66 2.00
CA LEU A 248 -7.63 -1.75 1.19
C LEU A 248 -8.45 -3.02 1.44
N GLY A 249 -7.85 -4.14 1.85
CA GLY A 249 -8.56 -5.38 2.14
C GLY A 249 -9.66 -5.21 3.20
N ALA A 250 -9.49 -4.25 4.10
CA ALA A 250 -10.49 -3.92 5.10
C ALA A 250 -11.79 -3.36 4.51
N SER A 251 -11.74 -2.71 3.34
CA SER A 251 -12.96 -2.29 2.63
C SER A 251 -13.78 -3.51 2.16
N ILE A 252 -13.11 -4.57 1.71
CA ILE A 252 -13.79 -5.82 1.33
C ILE A 252 -14.42 -6.46 2.57
N PHE A 253 -13.74 -6.41 3.72
CA PHE A 253 -14.32 -6.83 4.98
C PHE A 253 -15.54 -5.99 5.40
N THR A 254 -15.52 -4.67 5.22
CA THR A 254 -16.70 -3.81 5.44
C THR A 254 -17.90 -4.26 4.62
N ALA A 255 -17.69 -4.54 3.33
CA ALA A 255 -18.73 -5.07 2.44
C ALA A 255 -19.18 -6.51 2.81
N TYR A 256 -18.27 -7.32 3.35
CA TYR A 256 -18.58 -8.66 3.86
C TYR A 256 -19.42 -8.58 5.13
N ALA A 257 -19.06 -7.75 6.10
CA ALA A 257 -19.81 -7.56 7.33
C ALA A 257 -21.23 -7.04 7.04
N GLU A 258 -21.41 -6.19 6.02
CA GLU A 258 -22.75 -5.77 5.62
C GLU A 258 -23.61 -6.94 5.15
N GLN A 259 -23.07 -7.80 4.27
CA GLN A 259 -23.82 -8.88 3.61
C GLN A 259 -23.90 -10.19 4.41
N PHE A 260 -22.96 -10.45 5.31
CA PHE A 260 -22.70 -11.80 5.85
C PHE A 260 -22.40 -11.85 7.36
N LYS A 261 -22.53 -10.74 8.10
CA LYS A 261 -22.35 -10.69 9.57
C LYS A 261 -23.11 -11.76 10.35
N ASP A 262 -24.22 -12.27 9.82
CA ASP A 262 -25.11 -13.22 10.48
C ASP A 262 -24.69 -14.69 10.31
N LYS A 263 -23.80 -15.01 9.37
CA LYS A 263 -23.36 -16.38 9.13
C LYS A 263 -22.56 -16.98 10.29
N GLY A 264 -21.75 -16.17 10.97
CA GLY A 264 -20.90 -16.63 12.07
C GLY A 264 -19.69 -17.45 11.62
N ASP A 265 -19.29 -17.34 10.34
CA ASP A 265 -18.16 -18.06 9.75
C ASP A 265 -16.79 -17.50 10.13
N VAL A 266 -16.73 -16.33 10.77
CA VAL A 266 -15.48 -15.66 11.13
C VAL A 266 -15.32 -15.67 12.66
N GLU A 267 -14.19 -16.17 13.14
CA GLU A 267 -13.83 -16.17 14.56
C GLU A 267 -13.05 -14.91 14.93
N LYS A 268 -11.87 -14.71 14.33
CA LYS A 268 -11.04 -13.53 14.60
C LYS A 268 -10.79 -12.70 13.35
N VAL A 269 -10.78 -11.38 13.54
CA VAL A 269 -10.37 -10.40 12.53
C VAL A 269 -9.27 -9.53 13.13
N VAL A 270 -8.18 -9.37 12.38
CA VAL A 270 -7.18 -8.34 12.66
C VAL A 270 -7.10 -7.42 11.44
N ASN A 271 -7.32 -6.14 11.70
CA ASN A 271 -7.22 -5.07 10.72
C ASN A 271 -5.88 -4.36 10.93
N ILE A 272 -4.94 -4.48 9.99
CA ILE A 272 -3.64 -3.80 10.05
C ILE A 272 -3.62 -2.64 9.05
N VAL A 273 -3.30 -1.44 9.54
CA VAL A 273 -3.29 -0.18 8.77
C VAL A 273 -4.51 -0.06 7.84
N ALA A 274 -5.68 -0.38 8.38
CA ALA A 274 -6.85 -0.77 7.60
C ALA A 274 -7.67 0.42 7.08
N LEU A 275 -8.16 0.31 5.84
CA LEU A 275 -9.03 1.31 5.23
C LEU A 275 -10.50 1.08 5.64
N LEU A 276 -10.87 1.41 6.90
CA LEU A 276 -12.24 1.18 7.40
C LEU A 276 -13.21 2.33 7.08
N ASN A 277 -12.74 3.58 7.07
CA ASN A 277 -13.51 4.78 6.69
C ASN A 277 -12.78 5.62 5.61
N GLY A 278 -12.14 4.98 4.63
CA GLY A 278 -11.49 5.69 3.54
C GLY A 278 -10.23 6.49 3.91
N SER A 279 -9.75 7.32 2.98
CA SER A 279 -8.59 8.19 3.16
C SER A 279 -8.88 9.60 2.67
N GLN A 280 -8.50 10.59 3.49
CA GLN A 280 -8.61 12.01 3.13
C GLN A 280 -7.75 12.39 1.92
N ALA A 281 -6.70 11.62 1.60
CA ALA A 281 -5.94 11.83 0.38
C ALA A 281 -6.81 11.66 -0.87
N LEU A 282 -7.70 10.66 -0.86
CA LEU A 282 -8.61 10.44 -1.98
C LEU A 282 -9.74 11.46 -2.02
N GLU A 283 -10.26 11.85 -0.86
CA GLU A 283 -11.23 12.94 -0.72
C GLU A 283 -10.70 14.23 -1.34
N ASN A 284 -9.53 14.72 -0.92
CA ASN A 284 -8.89 15.91 -1.47
C ASN A 284 -8.71 15.81 -2.99
N MET A 285 -8.31 14.63 -3.50
CA MET A 285 -8.17 14.41 -4.93
C MET A 285 -9.50 14.56 -5.70
N LEU A 286 -10.61 13.99 -5.21
CA LEU A 286 -11.92 14.06 -5.89
C LEU A 286 -12.64 15.39 -5.65
N ALA A 287 -12.43 16.01 -4.50
CA ALA A 287 -12.86 17.37 -4.19
C ALA A 287 -12.13 18.40 -5.07
N LYS A 288 -10.90 18.07 -5.51
CA LYS A 288 -9.91 19.00 -6.08
C LYS A 288 -9.42 20.01 -5.05
N ASP A 289 -9.32 19.60 -3.79
CA ASP A 289 -8.85 20.43 -2.70
C ASP A 289 -7.35 20.25 -2.49
N PHE A 290 -6.59 21.11 -3.17
CA PHE A 290 -5.14 21.09 -3.15
C PHE A 290 -4.59 22.43 -2.65
N ASP A 291 -3.57 22.37 -1.80
CA ASP A 291 -2.70 23.51 -1.49
C ASP A 291 -1.80 23.83 -2.69
N LEU A 292 -2.37 24.55 -3.65
CA LEU A 292 -1.65 25.17 -4.77
C LEU A 292 -1.28 26.62 -4.44
N SER A 293 -1.00 26.92 -3.17
CA SER A 293 -0.42 28.20 -2.81
C SER A 293 0.87 28.43 -3.57
N ASP A 294 1.18 29.71 -3.73
CA ASP A 294 2.35 30.16 -4.47
C ASP A 294 3.65 29.52 -3.95
N GLU A 295 3.72 29.30 -2.64
CA GLU A 295 4.84 28.67 -1.94
C GLU A 295 4.87 27.16 -2.24
N SER A 296 3.77 26.45 -2.01
CA SER A 296 3.67 25.00 -2.24
C SER A 296 3.97 24.64 -3.70
N LEU A 297 3.37 25.34 -4.67
CA LEU A 297 3.51 25.01 -6.10
C LEU A 297 4.90 25.35 -6.67
N TYR A 298 5.47 26.49 -6.30
CA TYR A 298 6.67 27.02 -6.98
C TYR A 298 7.97 26.88 -6.17
N ARG A 299 7.90 26.40 -4.93
CA ARG A 299 9.05 26.15 -4.06
C ARG A 299 9.12 24.70 -3.59
N ASP A 300 8.03 24.16 -3.05
CA ASP A 300 8.12 22.94 -2.24
C ASP A 300 7.80 21.66 -3.01
N LEU A 301 6.81 21.71 -3.91
CA LEU A 301 6.25 20.54 -4.58
C LEU A 301 7.29 19.67 -5.28
N PHE A 302 8.07 20.23 -6.21
CA PHE A 302 8.98 19.43 -7.03
C PHE A 302 10.23 18.95 -6.29
N PRO A 303 10.87 19.75 -5.42
CA PRO A 303 11.94 19.24 -4.56
C PRO A 303 11.47 18.13 -3.63
N ALA A 304 10.28 18.25 -3.03
CA ALA A 304 9.72 17.21 -2.17
C ALA A 304 9.41 15.95 -2.98
N ALA A 305 8.67 16.08 -4.08
CA ALA A 305 8.31 14.96 -4.96
C ALA A 305 9.50 14.19 -5.56
N LEU A 306 10.63 14.86 -5.77
CA LEU A 306 11.83 14.25 -6.36
C LEU A 306 12.87 13.82 -5.32
N ALA A 307 12.64 14.10 -4.03
CA ALA A 307 13.56 13.74 -2.96
C ALA A 307 13.72 12.22 -2.83
N ASP A 308 12.60 11.50 -2.85
CA ASP A 308 12.53 10.05 -2.62
C ASP A 308 13.28 9.24 -3.70
N GLY A 309 13.41 9.81 -4.92
CA GLY A 309 14.19 9.24 -6.01
C GLY A 309 15.65 9.69 -6.09
N GLY A 310 16.17 10.39 -5.08
CA GLY A 310 17.52 10.96 -5.08
C GLY A 310 17.71 12.11 -6.07
N ALA A 311 16.62 12.72 -6.53
CA ALA A 311 16.60 13.75 -7.58
C ALA A 311 16.15 15.13 -7.05
N LYS A 312 16.23 15.37 -5.74
CA LYS A 312 15.85 16.63 -5.08
C LYS A 312 16.40 17.87 -5.80
N THR A 313 17.68 17.84 -6.19
CA THR A 313 18.36 18.92 -6.92
C THR A 313 17.68 19.24 -8.25
N MET A 314 17.16 18.24 -8.95
CA MET A 314 16.36 18.44 -10.16
C MET A 314 15.02 19.11 -9.86
N GLY A 315 14.44 18.91 -8.69
CA GLY A 315 13.25 19.64 -8.24
C GLY A 315 13.45 21.15 -8.20
N TYR A 316 14.59 21.63 -7.71
CA TYR A 316 14.90 23.05 -7.74
C TYR A 316 15.09 23.58 -9.18
N ALA A 317 15.69 22.78 -10.07
CA ALA A 317 15.78 23.15 -11.48
C ALA A 317 14.40 23.19 -12.16
N VAL A 318 13.51 22.28 -11.80
CA VAL A 318 12.11 22.26 -12.25
C VAL A 318 11.38 23.51 -11.80
N ASN A 319 11.54 23.95 -10.55
CA ASN A 319 10.96 25.21 -10.06
C ASN A 319 11.35 26.41 -10.95
N LEU A 320 12.60 26.47 -11.42
CA LEU A 320 13.06 27.54 -12.31
C LEU A 320 12.45 27.43 -13.72
N LEU A 321 12.32 26.21 -14.24
CA LEU A 321 11.83 25.94 -15.60
C LEU A 321 10.32 26.06 -15.74
N MET A 322 9.56 25.62 -14.74
CA MET A 322 8.09 25.67 -14.78
C MET A 322 7.56 27.09 -14.91
N ARG A 323 8.33 28.10 -14.48
CA ARG A 323 8.02 29.53 -14.66
C ARG A 323 8.07 30.00 -16.12
N LEU A 324 8.57 29.18 -17.05
CA LEU A 324 8.41 29.42 -18.50
C LEU A 324 6.98 29.16 -18.99
N ILE A 325 6.19 28.44 -18.18
CA ILE A 325 4.77 28.15 -18.41
C ILE A 325 3.97 29.25 -17.70
N PRO A 326 2.99 29.89 -18.36
CA PRO A 326 2.08 30.81 -17.69
C PRO A 326 1.35 30.12 -16.55
N ARG A 327 1.17 30.79 -15.40
CA ARG A 327 0.60 30.17 -14.18
C ARG A 327 -0.73 29.47 -14.43
N GLN A 328 -1.63 30.13 -15.16
CA GLN A 328 -2.94 29.54 -15.44
C GLN A 328 -2.82 28.24 -16.24
N VAL A 329 -1.94 28.20 -17.25
CA VAL A 329 -1.72 26.99 -18.05
C VAL A 329 -1.16 25.85 -17.20
N LEU A 330 -0.30 26.15 -16.23
CA LEU A 330 0.22 25.16 -15.29
C LEU A 330 -0.89 24.59 -14.39
N LEU A 331 -1.75 25.44 -13.84
CA LEU A 331 -2.90 24.98 -13.04
C LEU A 331 -3.88 24.14 -13.87
N ASP A 332 -4.21 24.63 -15.07
CA ASP A 332 -5.07 23.92 -16.01
C ASP A 332 -4.45 22.57 -16.41
N THR A 333 -3.12 22.48 -16.50
CA THR A 333 -2.38 21.23 -16.77
C THR A 333 -2.55 20.21 -15.64
N LEU A 334 -2.40 20.63 -14.37
CA LEU A 334 -2.62 19.76 -13.22
C LEU A 334 -4.06 19.23 -13.20
N GLU A 335 -5.03 20.13 -13.42
CA GLU A 335 -6.44 19.77 -13.51
C GLU A 335 -6.73 18.82 -14.68
N ALA A 336 -6.12 19.03 -15.84
CA ALA A 336 -6.28 18.18 -17.01
C ALA A 336 -5.76 16.76 -16.79
N VAL A 337 -4.65 16.60 -16.07
CA VAL A 337 -4.16 15.27 -15.71
C VAL A 337 -5.15 14.55 -14.79
N LEU A 338 -5.58 15.23 -13.72
CA LEU A 338 -6.55 14.66 -12.78
C LEU A 338 -7.85 14.28 -13.49
N ASN A 339 -8.41 15.18 -14.31
CA ASN A 339 -9.63 14.89 -15.06
C ASN A 339 -9.42 13.72 -16.05
N GLY A 340 -8.24 13.61 -16.67
CA GLY A 340 -7.92 12.49 -17.56
C GLY A 340 -7.90 11.14 -16.84
N ALA A 341 -7.29 11.09 -15.65
CA ALA A 341 -7.29 9.90 -14.80
C ALA A 341 -8.71 9.57 -14.27
N MET A 342 -9.47 10.60 -13.87
CA MET A 342 -10.85 10.47 -13.43
C MET A 342 -11.75 9.89 -14.53
N ASP A 343 -11.67 10.42 -15.74
CA ASP A 343 -12.48 9.98 -16.87
C ASP A 343 -12.07 8.60 -17.40
N ALA A 344 -10.79 8.24 -17.28
CA ALA A 344 -10.31 6.93 -17.70
C ALA A 344 -10.69 5.82 -16.72
N MET A 345 -10.35 6.00 -15.44
CA MET A 345 -10.29 4.90 -14.48
C MET A 345 -11.07 5.22 -13.20
N ILE A 346 -10.79 6.35 -12.55
CA ILE A 346 -11.15 6.55 -11.14
C ILE A 346 -12.65 6.79 -10.95
N ARG A 347 -13.30 7.60 -11.81
CA ARG A 347 -14.71 7.99 -11.63
C ARG A 347 -15.63 6.80 -11.53
N CYS A 348 -15.46 5.82 -12.42
CA CYS A 348 -16.32 4.64 -12.46
C CYS A 348 -15.63 3.38 -11.92
N ALA A 349 -14.66 3.51 -11.01
CA ALA A 349 -14.09 2.38 -10.28
C ALA A 349 -14.74 2.29 -8.89
N PRO A 350 -15.71 1.38 -8.63
CA PRO A 350 -16.42 1.38 -7.36
C PRO A 350 -15.52 1.21 -6.12
N ASN A 351 -14.45 0.41 -6.23
CA ASN A 351 -13.50 0.24 -5.12
C ASN A 351 -12.68 1.52 -4.80
N PHE A 352 -12.54 2.46 -5.74
CA PHE A 352 -11.99 3.79 -5.41
C PHE A 352 -12.98 4.60 -4.57
N TRP A 353 -14.29 4.46 -4.81
CA TRP A 353 -15.27 5.07 -3.92
C TRP A 353 -15.30 4.42 -2.53
N ALA A 354 -14.89 3.16 -2.41
CA ALA A 354 -14.70 2.51 -1.12
C ALA A 354 -13.56 3.10 -0.28
N MET A 355 -12.62 3.77 -0.93
CA MET A 355 -11.56 4.53 -0.28
C MET A 355 -11.98 5.96 0.11
N MET A 356 -13.22 6.36 -0.16
CA MET A 356 -13.76 7.66 0.24
C MET A 356 -14.23 7.61 1.70
N PRO A 357 -13.89 8.63 2.53
CA PRO A 357 -14.55 8.80 3.82
C PRO A 357 -16.06 8.96 3.66
N LYS A 358 -16.83 8.30 4.53
CA LYS A 358 -18.29 8.29 4.43
C LYS A 358 -18.91 9.69 4.55
N GLU A 359 -18.23 10.60 5.26
CA GLU A 359 -18.66 12.00 5.44
C GLU A 359 -18.70 12.76 4.11
N ASP A 360 -17.78 12.47 3.20
CA ASP A 360 -17.56 13.21 1.95
C ASP A 360 -18.24 12.54 0.74
N TYR A 361 -18.57 11.26 0.86
CA TYR A 361 -19.17 10.46 -0.20
C TYR A 361 -20.41 11.13 -0.84
N PRO A 362 -21.44 11.60 -0.12
CA PRO A 362 -22.68 12.07 -0.75
C PRO A 362 -22.45 13.25 -1.70
N ALA A 363 -21.67 14.25 -1.28
CA ALA A 363 -21.41 15.44 -2.07
C ALA A 363 -20.58 15.13 -3.33
N LEU A 364 -19.58 14.25 -3.18
CA LEU A 364 -18.70 13.88 -4.30
C LEU A 364 -19.40 12.93 -5.27
N ALA A 365 -20.22 11.99 -4.79
CA ALA A 365 -21.00 11.11 -5.63
C ALA A 365 -22.03 11.89 -6.46
N ASP A 366 -22.67 12.92 -5.89
CA ASP A 366 -23.56 13.81 -6.65
C ASP A 366 -22.80 14.63 -7.69
N LYS A 367 -21.61 15.13 -7.36
CA LYS A 367 -20.75 15.87 -8.30
C LYS A 367 -20.34 15.02 -9.50
N TRP A 368 -19.96 13.76 -9.28
CA TRP A 368 -19.29 12.94 -10.30
C TRP A 368 -20.17 11.85 -10.94
N LEU A 369 -21.24 11.41 -10.27
CA LEU A 369 -22.06 10.25 -10.67
C LEU A 369 -23.57 10.56 -10.80
N ALA A 370 -24.01 11.83 -10.75
CA ALA A 370 -25.44 12.17 -10.86
C ALA A 370 -26.05 11.95 -12.26
N GLY A 371 -25.23 11.85 -13.30
CA GLY A 371 -25.71 11.62 -14.67
C GLY A 371 -26.39 10.25 -14.81
N PRO A 372 -27.49 10.14 -15.59
CA PRO A 372 -28.22 8.88 -15.75
C PRO A 372 -27.36 7.76 -16.36
N GLU A 373 -26.35 8.11 -17.14
CA GLU A 373 -25.38 7.15 -17.68
C GLU A 373 -24.51 6.46 -16.62
N TYR A 374 -24.42 7.02 -15.41
CA TYR A 374 -23.62 6.51 -14.29
C TYR A 374 -24.47 5.81 -13.24
N ALA A 375 -25.78 5.65 -13.47
CA ALA A 375 -26.72 5.15 -12.47
C ALA A 375 -26.33 3.78 -11.89
N GLU A 376 -25.78 2.87 -12.71
CA GLU A 376 -25.33 1.57 -12.22
C GLU A 376 -24.05 1.68 -11.37
N CYS A 377 -23.08 2.50 -11.79
CA CYS A 377 -21.90 2.77 -10.99
C CYS A 377 -22.30 3.43 -9.66
N ARG A 378 -23.20 4.41 -9.69
CA ARG A 378 -23.75 5.07 -8.50
C ARG A 378 -24.41 4.08 -7.56
N ALA A 379 -25.21 3.15 -8.06
CA ALA A 379 -25.84 2.13 -7.23
C ALA A 379 -24.81 1.22 -6.52
N LYS A 380 -23.71 0.85 -7.20
CA LYS A 380 -22.60 0.07 -6.60
C LYS A 380 -21.91 0.85 -5.49
N THR A 381 -21.64 2.13 -5.72
CA THR A 381 -20.95 2.97 -4.73
C THR A 381 -21.88 3.36 -3.57
N ASP A 382 -23.17 3.57 -3.81
CA ASP A 382 -24.17 3.81 -2.76
C ASP A 382 -24.31 2.59 -1.86
N ALA A 383 -24.29 1.38 -2.43
CA ALA A 383 -24.34 0.13 -1.65
C ALA A 383 -23.14 0.01 -0.70
N PHE A 384 -21.93 0.34 -1.17
CA PHE A 384 -20.75 0.36 -0.31
C PHE A 384 -20.83 1.47 0.75
N TYR A 385 -21.29 2.66 0.37
CA TYR A 385 -21.50 3.75 1.32
C TYR A 385 -22.43 3.34 2.47
N GLN A 386 -23.52 2.61 2.17
CA GLN A 386 -24.36 2.03 3.23
C GLN A 386 -23.60 1.03 4.11
N ALA A 387 -22.74 0.19 3.54
CA ALA A 387 -21.90 -0.72 4.31
C ALA A 387 -20.96 0.04 5.27
N GLN A 388 -20.38 1.17 4.85
CA GLN A 388 -19.55 2.03 5.71
C GLN A 388 -20.35 2.68 6.84
N LEU A 389 -21.57 3.15 6.56
CA LEU A 389 -22.45 3.71 7.58
C LEU A 389 -22.81 2.68 8.66
N ASN A 390 -23.04 1.43 8.25
CA ASN A 390 -23.45 0.34 9.14
C ASN A 390 -22.27 -0.39 9.81
N LEU A 391 -21.02 -0.07 9.47
CA LEU A 391 -19.85 -0.85 9.87
C LEU A 391 -19.73 -1.02 11.39
N GLU A 392 -19.94 0.05 12.16
CA GLU A 392 -19.90 0.01 13.62
C GLU A 392 -20.94 -0.97 14.20
N ASP A 393 -22.20 -0.85 13.76
CA ASP A 393 -23.28 -1.74 14.17
C ASP A 393 -23.02 -3.20 13.75
N ASN A 394 -22.48 -3.39 12.55
CA ASN A 394 -22.13 -4.71 12.01
C ASN A 394 -21.01 -5.37 12.83
N ILE A 395 -19.97 -4.63 13.20
CA ILE A 395 -18.88 -5.08 14.06
C ILE A 395 -19.42 -5.48 15.44
N HIS A 396 -20.22 -4.61 16.07
CA HIS A 396 -20.84 -4.92 17.36
C HIS A 396 -21.77 -6.13 17.29
N TYR A 397 -22.51 -6.30 16.19
CA TYR A 397 -23.33 -7.48 15.97
C TYR A 397 -22.48 -8.74 15.89
N MET A 398 -21.42 -8.75 15.08
CA MET A 398 -20.53 -9.91 14.93
C MET A 398 -19.91 -10.31 16.29
N ILE A 399 -19.46 -9.33 17.07
CA ILE A 399 -18.91 -9.59 18.41
C ILE A 399 -20.00 -10.15 19.35
N ARG A 400 -21.11 -9.45 19.52
CA ARG A 400 -22.11 -9.77 20.56
C ARG A 400 -22.97 -10.99 20.23
N GLN A 401 -23.27 -11.21 18.94
CA GLN A 401 -24.21 -12.24 18.49
C GLN A 401 -23.51 -13.47 17.90
N LYS A 402 -22.27 -13.33 17.41
CA LYS A 402 -21.52 -14.44 16.79
C LYS A 402 -20.24 -14.80 17.52
N GLY A 403 -19.86 -14.01 18.54
CA GLY A 403 -18.65 -14.24 19.33
C GLY A 403 -17.38 -13.95 18.54
N ALA A 404 -17.44 -13.11 17.51
CA ALA A 404 -16.24 -12.71 16.79
C ALA A 404 -15.34 -11.82 17.65
N ILE A 405 -14.03 -11.91 17.46
CA ILE A 405 -13.04 -11.01 18.07
C ILE A 405 -12.48 -10.14 16.94
N ILE A 406 -12.58 -8.83 17.06
CA ILE A 406 -12.15 -7.89 16.03
C ILE A 406 -11.14 -6.93 16.65
N ASN A 407 -9.98 -6.81 16.01
CA ASN A 407 -8.86 -6.00 16.50
C ASN A 407 -8.35 -5.05 15.41
N ASN A 408 -7.89 -3.87 15.82
CA ASN A 408 -7.29 -2.87 14.94
C ASN A 408 -5.83 -2.60 15.35
N VAL A 409 -4.93 -2.55 14.38
CA VAL A 409 -3.50 -2.25 14.57
C VAL A 409 -3.14 -1.09 13.64
N CYS A 410 -2.85 0.07 14.21
CA CYS A 410 -2.83 1.35 13.49
C CYS A 410 -1.47 2.04 13.56
N GLY A 411 -1.02 2.67 12.47
CA GLY A 411 0.09 3.64 12.48
C GLY A 411 -0.42 5.07 12.64
N TYR A 412 0.36 5.94 13.28
CA TYR A 412 -0.02 7.35 13.46
C TYR A 412 1.19 8.30 13.61
N ASN A 413 0.88 9.60 13.69
CA ASN A 413 1.79 10.74 13.82
C ASN A 413 2.56 11.10 12.54
N LEU A 414 2.09 10.66 11.37
CA LEU A 414 2.64 11.09 10.10
C LEU A 414 1.68 12.00 9.36
N LYS A 415 2.24 12.85 8.50
CA LYS A 415 1.52 13.57 7.45
C LYS A 415 1.48 12.69 6.20
N PHE A 416 0.58 12.99 5.27
CA PHE A 416 0.58 12.28 3.98
C PHE A 416 1.90 12.47 3.24
N SER A 417 2.49 13.66 3.33
CA SER A 417 3.77 14.01 2.73
C SER A 417 4.97 13.22 3.26
N ASP A 418 4.85 12.54 4.40
CA ASP A 418 5.91 11.67 4.94
C ASP A 418 6.00 10.34 4.17
N ALA A 419 4.91 9.87 3.53
CA ALA A 419 4.94 8.70 2.65
C ALA A 419 5.48 9.04 1.25
N THR A 420 5.11 10.22 0.73
CA THR A 420 5.68 10.76 -0.50
C THR A 420 5.55 12.28 -0.53
N GLY A 421 6.63 12.97 -0.91
CA GLY A 421 6.63 14.44 -1.01
C GLY A 421 5.58 15.00 -1.98
N LEU A 422 5.02 14.18 -2.87
CA LEU A 422 3.90 14.53 -3.75
C LEU A 422 2.64 14.91 -2.97
N PHE A 423 2.41 14.31 -1.80
CA PHE A 423 1.21 14.54 -1.00
C PHE A 423 1.23 15.82 -0.18
N SER A 424 2.33 16.58 -0.22
CA SER A 424 2.41 17.91 0.39
C SER A 424 1.40 18.92 -0.16
N ILE A 425 0.84 18.67 -1.36
CA ILE A 425 -0.20 19.52 -1.95
C ILE A 425 -1.60 19.18 -1.47
N LEU A 426 -1.81 18.11 -0.71
CA LEU A 426 -3.13 17.78 -0.18
C LEU A 426 -3.48 18.79 0.92
N ALA A 427 -4.67 19.39 0.87
CA ALA A 427 -5.12 20.32 1.90
C ALA A 427 -5.13 19.66 3.30
N ALA A 428 -5.43 18.37 3.35
CA ALA A 428 -5.45 17.55 4.56
C ALA A 428 -4.06 17.33 5.18
N ASP A 429 -2.97 17.45 4.42
CA ASP A 429 -1.60 17.15 4.88
C ASP A 429 -1.22 17.89 6.18
N LYS A 430 -1.64 19.15 6.30
CA LYS A 430 -1.29 20.02 7.44
C LYS A 430 -2.09 19.73 8.72
N ASN A 431 -3.25 19.08 8.58
CA ASN A 431 -4.23 18.96 9.66
C ASN A 431 -4.54 17.50 10.01
N SER A 432 -3.91 16.55 9.32
CA SER A 432 -4.17 15.12 9.50
C SER A 432 -3.17 14.46 10.43
N ASN A 433 -3.57 13.32 10.96
CA ASN A 433 -2.73 12.40 11.70
C ASN A 433 -2.91 11.03 11.03
N THR A 434 -1.85 10.53 10.42
CA THR A 434 -1.92 9.43 9.46
C THR A 434 -0.78 8.45 9.67
N ASP A 435 -0.83 7.33 8.97
CA ASP A 435 0.32 6.45 8.72
C ASP A 435 1.06 6.81 7.40
N GLY A 436 0.79 8.00 6.86
CA GLY A 436 1.30 8.46 5.56
C GLY A 436 0.35 8.18 4.38
N VAL A 437 -0.64 7.29 4.53
CA VAL A 437 -1.59 6.93 3.46
C VAL A 437 -3.04 7.00 3.94
N ILE A 438 -3.31 6.66 5.20
CA ILE A 438 -4.65 6.63 5.80
C ILE A 438 -4.61 7.37 7.14
N HIS A 439 -5.57 8.26 7.34
CA HIS A 439 -5.75 8.98 8.59
C HIS A 439 -6.26 8.07 9.72
N ILE A 440 -5.81 8.33 10.94
CA ILE A 440 -5.97 7.43 12.10
C ILE A 440 -7.43 7.20 12.50
N GLN A 441 -8.31 8.17 12.24
CA GLN A 441 -9.76 8.03 12.45
C GLN A 441 -10.39 6.95 11.58
N SER A 442 -9.80 6.68 10.42
CA SER A 442 -10.21 5.58 9.55
C SER A 442 -9.63 4.26 10.05
N THR A 443 -8.32 4.16 10.29
CA THR A 443 -7.68 2.88 10.66
C THR A 443 -8.12 2.36 12.02
N ALA A 444 -8.38 3.24 12.99
CA ALA A 444 -8.88 2.89 14.32
C ALA A 444 -10.42 2.80 14.41
N LEU A 445 -11.13 3.16 13.34
CA LEU A 445 -12.58 3.32 13.29
C LEU A 445 -13.09 4.21 14.44
N GLY A 446 -12.89 5.52 14.30
CA GLY A 446 -12.98 6.48 15.39
C GLY A 446 -11.60 6.80 15.94
N VAL A 447 -11.53 7.44 17.12
CA VAL A 447 -10.37 8.10 17.77
C VAL A 447 -10.41 9.63 17.65
N THR A 448 -10.14 10.28 18.77
CA THR A 448 -9.92 11.73 18.82
C THR A 448 -8.43 11.95 18.66
N ALA A 449 -8.04 12.69 17.63
CA ALA A 449 -6.64 12.92 17.31
C ALA A 449 -6.35 14.39 17.04
N ALA A 450 -5.21 14.87 17.54
CA ALA A 450 -4.56 16.07 17.04
C ALA A 450 -3.81 15.74 15.75
N ALA A 451 -3.54 16.77 14.92
CA ALA A 451 -2.70 16.62 13.73
C ALA A 451 -1.30 16.09 14.09
N ALA A 452 -0.58 15.56 13.10
CA ALA A 452 0.79 15.08 13.28
C ALA A 452 1.67 16.14 13.98
N ASP A 453 2.50 15.66 14.93
CA ASP A 453 3.38 16.47 15.79
C ASP A 453 2.67 17.47 16.73
N GLN A 454 1.35 17.39 16.87
CA GLN A 454 0.57 18.22 17.79
C GLN A 454 -0.03 17.40 18.94
N GLN A 455 -0.40 18.10 20.00
CA GLN A 455 -1.11 17.54 21.14
C GLN A 455 -2.59 17.91 21.08
N LEU A 456 -3.43 17.09 21.71
CA LEU A 456 -4.81 17.44 21.99
C LEU A 456 -4.89 18.73 22.82
N PRO A 457 -5.98 19.50 22.70
CA PRO A 457 -6.16 20.73 23.47
C PRO A 457 -5.97 20.53 24.98
N ALA A 458 -5.35 21.52 25.64
CA ALA A 458 -4.99 21.40 27.06
C ALA A 458 -6.20 21.22 27.99
N ASP A 459 -7.34 21.84 27.66
CA ASP A 459 -8.61 21.65 28.34
C ASP A 459 -9.19 20.24 28.13
N TYR A 460 -9.08 19.69 26.92
CA TYR A 460 -9.41 18.29 26.65
C TYR A 460 -8.57 17.35 27.51
N LEU A 461 -7.24 17.54 27.52
CA LEU A 461 -6.32 16.71 28.31
C LEU A 461 -6.55 16.83 29.82
N ALA A 462 -6.93 18.02 30.31
CA ALA A 462 -7.28 18.20 31.71
C ALA A 462 -8.55 17.44 32.11
N LEU A 463 -9.54 17.37 31.22
CA LEU A 463 -10.76 16.58 31.44
C LEU A 463 -10.51 15.07 31.42
N HIS A 464 -9.45 14.61 30.75
CA HIS A 464 -9.10 13.19 30.58
C HIS A 464 -7.82 12.82 31.37
N ALA A 465 -7.47 13.62 32.37
CA ALA A 465 -6.26 13.40 33.17
C ALA A 465 -6.27 12.02 33.84
N GLY A 466 -5.21 11.25 33.62
CA GLY A 466 -5.07 9.90 34.17
C GLY A 466 -5.79 8.81 33.37
N SER A 467 -6.44 9.13 32.26
CA SER A 467 -6.98 8.13 31.34
C SER A 467 -5.85 7.28 30.74
N LYS A 468 -5.99 5.94 30.80
CA LYS A 468 -5.05 5.00 30.16
C LYS A 468 -5.10 5.06 28.63
N TYR A 469 -6.17 5.63 28.06
CA TYR A 469 -6.40 5.73 26.63
C TYR A 469 -5.80 6.98 26.00
N ILE A 470 -5.18 7.87 26.78
CA ILE A 470 -4.44 9.01 26.24
C ILE A 470 -3.04 8.53 25.86
N SER A 471 -2.65 8.77 24.61
CA SER A 471 -1.32 8.39 24.14
C SER A 471 -0.21 9.09 24.94
N PRO A 472 0.98 8.49 25.08
CA PRO A 472 2.09 9.10 25.82
C PRO A 472 2.50 10.49 25.31
N ASN A 473 2.42 10.70 24.00
CA ASN A 473 2.69 11.99 23.35
C ASN A 473 1.49 12.96 23.40
N LYS A 474 0.35 12.56 23.98
CA LYS A 474 -0.89 13.33 24.16
C LYS A 474 -1.56 13.77 22.87
N SER A 475 -1.29 13.10 21.76
CA SER A 475 -1.88 13.42 20.46
C SER A 475 -3.16 12.64 20.18
N LEU A 476 -3.42 11.53 20.88
CA LEU A 476 -4.58 10.66 20.66
C LEU A 476 -5.32 10.36 21.96
N ASP A 477 -6.63 10.16 21.83
CA ASP A 477 -7.49 9.55 22.85
C ASP A 477 -8.21 8.33 22.24
N ALA A 478 -7.74 7.14 22.63
CA ALA A 478 -8.26 5.87 22.16
C ALA A 478 -9.66 5.55 22.70
N SER A 479 -10.14 6.25 23.74
CA SER A 479 -11.44 5.96 24.36
C SER A 479 -12.64 6.24 23.45
N THR A 480 -12.42 6.98 22.36
CA THR A 480 -13.44 7.32 21.36
C THR A 480 -13.40 6.41 20.12
N CYS A 481 -12.55 5.37 20.11
CA CYS A 481 -12.63 4.32 19.10
C CYS A 481 -13.90 3.47 19.29
N VAL A 482 -14.36 2.81 18.23
CA VAL A 482 -15.44 1.80 18.35
C VAL A 482 -14.99 0.62 19.24
N LEU A 483 -13.69 0.26 19.20
CA LEU A 483 -13.11 -0.86 19.94
C LEU A 483 -11.89 -0.42 20.77
N PRO A 484 -12.07 0.38 21.84
CA PRO A 484 -10.97 1.02 22.56
C PRO A 484 -10.02 0.02 23.27
N ASP A 485 -10.54 -1.12 23.72
CA ASP A 485 -9.74 -2.17 24.35
C ASP A 485 -9.16 -3.19 23.33
N ASN A 486 -9.57 -3.12 22.05
CA ASN A 486 -9.08 -3.99 20.97
C ASN A 486 -8.42 -3.18 19.84
N THR A 487 -7.80 -2.04 20.18
CA THR A 487 -7.08 -1.19 19.23
C THR A 487 -5.70 -0.82 19.75
N TRP A 488 -4.67 -1.07 18.95
CA TRP A 488 -3.26 -0.77 19.21
C TRP A 488 -2.73 0.29 18.24
N PHE A 489 -1.82 1.13 18.71
CA PHE A 489 -1.30 2.30 18.02
C PHE A 489 0.23 2.28 17.99
N PHE A 490 0.81 2.46 16.80
CA PHE A 490 2.24 2.52 16.57
C PHE A 490 2.64 3.95 16.14
N TYR A 491 3.36 4.63 17.03
CA TYR A 491 3.84 6.00 16.85
C TYR A 491 4.93 6.07 15.78
N ASN A 492 4.81 7.01 14.85
CA ASN A 492 5.71 7.18 13.70
C ASN A 492 5.87 5.92 12.85
N GLN A 493 4.83 5.11 12.75
CA GLN A 493 4.80 3.96 11.86
C GLN A 493 4.18 4.34 10.51
N ASP A 494 4.99 4.28 9.45
CA ASP A 494 4.48 4.42 8.09
C ASP A 494 3.65 3.21 7.65
N HIS A 495 2.75 3.42 6.70
CA HIS A 495 1.77 2.45 6.21
C HIS A 495 2.43 1.12 5.80
N GLU A 496 3.55 1.21 5.09
CA GLU A 496 4.32 0.05 4.62
C GLU A 496 5.19 -0.55 5.74
N GLN A 497 5.60 0.26 6.72
CA GLN A 497 6.41 -0.15 7.86
C GLN A 497 5.63 -1.06 8.81
N ALA A 498 4.31 -1.10 8.76
CA ALA A 498 3.52 -2.08 9.53
C ALA A 498 3.99 -3.53 9.28
N GLY A 499 4.32 -3.88 8.04
CA GLY A 499 4.95 -5.16 7.69
C GLY A 499 6.47 -5.20 7.88
N LYS A 500 7.13 -4.07 8.13
CA LYS A 500 8.59 -4.01 8.38
C LYS A 500 8.91 -4.00 9.88
N ASN A 501 7.94 -3.69 10.72
CA ASN A 501 8.07 -3.60 12.16
C ASN A 501 7.83 -4.97 12.81
N ALA A 502 8.88 -5.56 13.37
CA ALA A 502 8.81 -6.85 14.07
C ALA A 502 7.78 -6.82 15.21
N ALA A 503 7.77 -5.77 16.02
CA ALA A 503 6.82 -5.61 17.13
C ALA A 503 5.36 -5.60 16.67
N CYS A 504 5.08 -4.93 15.55
CA CYS A 504 3.75 -4.90 14.92
C CYS A 504 3.33 -6.31 14.45
N MET A 505 4.20 -7.00 13.71
CA MET A 505 3.87 -8.34 13.20
C MET A 505 3.82 -9.41 14.31
N ASN A 506 4.60 -9.26 15.38
CA ASN A 506 4.54 -10.13 16.55
C ASN A 506 3.25 -9.94 17.34
N LEU A 507 2.72 -8.70 17.43
CA LEU A 507 1.38 -8.45 17.96
C LEU A 507 0.31 -9.13 17.08
N VAL A 508 0.39 -8.97 15.75
CA VAL A 508 -0.56 -9.63 14.84
C VAL A 508 -0.53 -11.14 15.02
N ARG A 509 0.66 -11.74 15.09
CA ARG A 509 0.84 -13.17 15.41
C ARG A 509 0.14 -13.54 16.72
N GLU A 510 0.42 -12.79 17.80
CA GLU A 510 -0.15 -13.04 19.13
C GLU A 510 -1.69 -13.00 19.13
N LEU A 511 -2.29 -12.01 18.45
CA LEU A 511 -3.75 -11.85 18.34
C LEU A 511 -4.43 -13.08 17.71
N PHE A 512 -3.77 -13.73 16.74
CA PHE A 512 -4.30 -14.94 16.11
C PHE A 512 -4.01 -16.20 16.92
N THR A 513 -2.78 -16.36 17.42
CA THR A 513 -2.30 -17.65 17.93
C THR A 513 -2.48 -17.84 19.43
N ASN A 514 -2.59 -16.77 20.23
CA ASN A 514 -2.78 -16.88 21.67
C ASN A 514 -4.27 -16.73 22.04
N PRO A 515 -4.95 -17.80 22.50
CA PRO A 515 -6.37 -17.72 22.89
C PRO A 515 -6.60 -16.91 24.18
N ASN A 516 -5.55 -16.61 24.95
CA ASN A 516 -5.65 -15.82 26.18
C ASN A 516 -5.38 -14.33 25.97
N PHE A 517 -4.90 -13.93 24.78
CA PHE A 517 -4.61 -12.54 24.45
C PHE A 517 -5.86 -11.88 23.86
N ASN A 518 -6.74 -11.40 24.73
CA ASN A 518 -8.08 -10.94 24.36
C ASN A 518 -8.19 -9.44 24.08
N ASP A 519 -7.37 -8.62 24.74
CA ASP A 519 -7.44 -7.16 24.68
C ASP A 519 -6.12 -6.52 25.16
N ILE A 520 -6.04 -5.18 25.13
CA ILE A 520 -4.86 -4.39 25.51
C ILE A 520 -4.36 -4.62 26.95
N ASN A 521 -5.17 -5.21 27.83
CA ASN A 521 -4.83 -5.43 29.24
C ASN A 521 -4.26 -6.83 29.49
N ALA A 522 -4.26 -7.72 28.49
CA ALA A 522 -3.81 -9.10 28.65
C ALA A 522 -2.30 -9.21 28.93
N ASP A 523 -1.47 -8.47 28.20
CA ASP A 523 -0.02 -8.42 28.37
C ASP A 523 0.55 -7.05 27.93
N PRO A 524 0.28 -5.97 28.70
CA PRO A 524 0.69 -4.62 28.32
C PRO A 524 2.21 -4.39 28.45
N GLU A 525 2.94 -5.29 29.12
CA GLU A 525 4.41 -5.20 29.21
C GLU A 525 5.06 -5.61 27.89
N ARG A 526 4.57 -6.67 27.24
CA ARG A 526 5.06 -7.08 25.92
C ARG A 526 4.36 -6.33 24.79
N PHE A 527 3.06 -6.10 24.89
CA PHE A 527 2.22 -5.55 23.82
C PHE A 527 1.41 -4.34 24.28
N PRO A 528 2.07 -3.20 24.58
CA PRO A 528 1.38 -2.00 25.04
C PRO A 528 0.44 -1.45 23.97
N GLN A 529 -0.67 -0.86 24.39
CA GLN A 529 -1.62 -0.19 23.49
C GLN A 529 -0.94 0.90 22.63
N PHE A 530 0.02 1.62 23.20
CA PHE A 530 0.82 2.63 22.49
C PHE A 530 2.26 2.14 22.38
N ASN A 531 2.68 1.83 21.15
CA ASN A 531 3.99 1.28 20.79
C ASN A 531 4.66 2.19 19.74
N ASN A 532 5.87 1.85 19.28
CA ASN A 532 6.60 2.66 18.29
C ASN A 532 6.81 1.90 16.98
N GLY A 533 6.89 2.66 15.88
CA GLY A 533 7.41 2.16 14.61
C GLY A 533 8.87 1.72 14.73
N SER A 534 9.23 0.71 13.93
CA SER A 534 10.62 0.32 13.68
C SER A 534 10.75 -0.37 12.32
N ASP A 535 11.92 -0.38 11.70
CA ASP A 535 12.19 -1.07 10.44
C ASP A 535 13.20 -2.21 10.62
N SER A 536 12.72 -3.45 10.49
CA SER A 536 13.52 -4.69 10.51
C SER A 536 13.51 -5.41 9.15
N LYS A 537 13.02 -4.75 8.07
CA LYS A 537 12.84 -5.36 6.75
C LYS A 537 14.12 -5.92 6.20
N GLU A 538 15.23 -5.18 6.32
CA GLU A 538 16.50 -5.58 5.72
C GLU A 538 17.07 -6.83 6.40
N ILE A 539 16.94 -6.92 7.73
CA ILE A 539 17.30 -8.10 8.53
C ILE A 539 16.56 -9.32 8.00
N ARG A 540 15.23 -9.26 7.97
CA ARG A 540 14.36 -10.37 7.59
C ARG A 540 14.52 -10.77 6.12
N ARG A 541 14.53 -9.79 5.21
CA ARG A 541 14.41 -10.04 3.76
C ARG A 541 15.73 -10.40 3.11
N PHE A 542 16.85 -9.91 3.65
CA PHE A 542 18.13 -10.02 2.96
C PHE A 542 19.26 -10.52 3.87
N LEU A 543 19.47 -9.92 5.04
CA LEU A 543 20.67 -10.18 5.82
C LEU A 543 20.66 -11.59 6.44
N LEU A 544 19.59 -11.99 7.13
CA LEU A 544 19.50 -13.34 7.68
C LEU A 544 19.52 -14.44 6.61
N PRO A 545 18.75 -14.35 5.50
CA PRO A 545 18.87 -15.32 4.40
C PRO A 545 20.30 -15.43 3.85
N ASP A 546 21.03 -14.33 3.77
CA ASP A 546 22.43 -14.33 3.34
C ASP A 546 23.34 -15.03 4.36
N THR A 547 23.15 -14.79 5.66
CA THR A 547 23.90 -15.52 6.69
C THR A 547 23.66 -17.02 6.64
N GLN A 548 22.42 -17.46 6.39
CA GLN A 548 22.07 -18.87 6.27
C GLN A 548 22.77 -19.53 5.08
N LYS A 549 22.77 -18.86 3.91
CA LYS A 549 23.50 -19.33 2.73
C LYS A 549 25.00 -19.39 2.98
N LEU A 550 25.57 -18.36 3.61
CA LEU A 550 26.99 -18.30 3.96
C LEU A 550 27.39 -19.45 4.90
N LEU A 551 26.60 -19.71 5.94
CA LEU A 551 26.84 -20.83 6.87
C LEU A 551 26.76 -22.19 6.16
N ALA A 552 25.79 -22.39 5.27
CA ALA A 552 25.69 -23.63 4.48
C ALA A 552 26.92 -23.83 3.56
N LEU A 553 27.41 -22.78 2.91
CA LEU A 553 28.63 -22.84 2.11
C LEU A 553 29.87 -23.16 2.97
N HIS A 554 29.93 -22.59 4.18
CA HIS A 554 31.00 -22.88 5.13
C HIS A 554 30.99 -24.33 5.59
N GLU A 555 29.82 -24.86 5.96
CA GLU A 555 29.63 -26.26 6.36
C GLU A 555 29.96 -27.25 5.23
N ALA A 556 29.68 -26.89 3.98
CA ALA A 556 30.06 -27.65 2.79
C ALA A 556 31.56 -27.57 2.46
N GLY A 557 32.34 -26.71 3.15
CA GLY A 557 33.75 -26.46 2.87
C GLY A 557 34.00 -25.63 1.62
N GLU A 558 32.97 -24.95 1.11
CA GLU A 558 33.01 -24.11 -0.09
C GLU A 558 33.35 -22.64 0.22
N TYR A 559 33.30 -22.25 1.49
CA TYR A 559 33.64 -20.91 1.95
C TYR A 559 34.40 -20.96 3.29
N ASP A 560 35.60 -20.38 3.34
CA ASP A 560 36.41 -20.36 4.57
C ASP A 560 36.03 -19.14 5.43
N ILE A 561 35.71 -19.38 6.70
CA ILE A 561 35.38 -18.36 7.69
C ILE A 561 36.30 -18.57 8.89
N SER A 562 37.00 -17.52 9.31
CA SER A 562 37.87 -17.63 10.49
C SER A 562 37.04 -17.94 11.74
N ALA A 563 37.59 -18.70 12.69
CA ALA A 563 36.86 -19.06 13.92
C ALA A 563 36.37 -17.82 14.71
N ALA A 564 37.12 -16.72 14.66
CA ALA A 564 36.73 -15.46 15.29
C ALA A 564 35.55 -14.80 14.55
N ASP A 565 35.57 -14.80 13.21
CA ASP A 565 34.49 -14.22 12.41
C ASP A 565 33.23 -15.07 12.44
N LEU A 566 33.36 -16.39 12.50
CA LEU A 566 32.23 -17.30 12.69
C LEU A 566 31.55 -17.07 14.04
N THR A 567 32.33 -16.86 15.09
CA THR A 567 31.80 -16.52 16.43
C THR A 567 31.05 -15.19 16.42
N GLU A 568 31.61 -14.16 15.76
CA GLU A 568 30.95 -12.86 15.64
C GLU A 568 29.71 -12.92 14.73
N LEU A 569 29.75 -13.71 13.66
CA LEU A 569 28.60 -13.94 12.78
C LEU A 569 27.43 -14.55 13.56
N HIS A 570 27.68 -15.58 14.36
CA HIS A 570 26.64 -16.16 15.22
C HIS A 570 26.11 -15.16 16.25
N ALA A 571 26.97 -14.32 16.84
CA ALA A 571 26.54 -13.29 17.77
C ALA A 571 25.71 -12.17 17.09
N ALA A 572 26.03 -11.83 15.85
CA ALA A 572 25.26 -10.88 15.03
C ALA A 572 23.91 -11.46 14.59
N ILE A 573 23.86 -12.74 14.23
CA ILE A 573 22.61 -13.47 13.95
C ILE A 573 21.72 -13.47 15.18
N ALA A 574 22.23 -13.85 16.36
CA ALA A 574 21.44 -13.86 17.59
C ALA A 574 20.84 -12.48 17.91
N GLN A 575 21.62 -11.40 17.78
CA GLN A 575 21.10 -10.04 17.99
C GLN A 575 20.01 -9.67 16.97
N ALA A 576 20.13 -10.12 15.73
CA ALA A 576 19.15 -9.88 14.70
C ALA A 576 17.87 -10.69 14.91
N GLU A 577 17.98 -11.93 15.37
CA GLU A 577 16.84 -12.75 15.78
C GLU A 577 16.12 -12.13 17.00
N ASP A 578 16.86 -11.63 17.99
CA ASP A 578 16.30 -10.89 19.13
C ASP A 578 15.52 -9.63 18.66
N ALA A 579 16.05 -8.91 17.67
CA ALA A 579 15.37 -7.75 17.08
C ALA A 579 14.09 -8.15 16.32
N LEU A 580 14.04 -9.34 15.71
CA LEU A 580 12.85 -9.85 15.03
C LEU A 580 11.80 -10.44 15.98
N GLU A 581 12.19 -10.87 17.17
CA GLU A 581 11.26 -11.32 18.23
C GLU A 581 10.83 -10.19 19.19
N ALA A 582 11.35 -8.98 19.01
CA ALA A 582 10.97 -7.82 19.79
C ALA A 582 9.46 -7.55 19.69
N THR A 583 8.82 -7.27 20.84
CA THR A 583 7.41 -6.90 20.93
C THR A 583 7.20 -5.40 21.20
N ILE A 584 8.31 -4.69 21.49
CA ILE A 584 8.37 -3.23 21.62
C ILE A 584 9.18 -2.70 20.44
N GLY A 585 8.61 -1.77 19.70
CA GLY A 585 9.31 -1.14 18.60
C GLY A 585 10.41 -0.22 19.09
N ASP A 586 11.63 -0.44 18.60
CA ASP A 586 12.80 0.38 18.86
C ASP A 586 13.68 0.44 17.60
N GLN A 587 13.67 1.59 16.93
CA GLN A 587 14.45 1.80 15.71
C GLN A 587 15.96 1.69 15.96
N ALA A 588 16.46 2.13 17.12
CA ALA A 588 17.90 2.08 17.41
C ALA A 588 18.39 0.64 17.58
N VAL A 589 17.56 -0.23 18.17
CA VAL A 589 17.84 -1.68 18.26
C VAL A 589 17.86 -2.32 16.87
N ALA A 590 16.86 -2.03 16.04
CA ALA A 590 16.78 -2.55 14.68
C ALA A 590 17.96 -2.09 13.80
N ASP A 591 18.33 -0.80 13.90
CA ASP A 591 19.49 -0.23 13.19
C ASP A 591 20.81 -0.87 13.64
N ALA A 592 21.00 -1.05 14.95
CA ALA A 592 22.20 -1.66 15.49
C ALA A 592 22.37 -3.13 15.03
N ALA A 593 21.29 -3.91 15.06
CA ALA A 593 21.29 -5.29 14.57
C ALA A 593 21.55 -5.37 13.05
N THR A 594 20.90 -4.49 12.28
CA THR A 594 21.10 -4.36 10.82
C THR A 594 22.56 -4.05 10.50
N GLN A 595 23.13 -3.05 11.17
CA GLN A 595 24.50 -2.61 10.92
C GLN A 595 25.51 -3.70 11.28
N ARG A 596 25.33 -4.38 12.42
CA ARG A 596 26.24 -5.46 12.85
C ARG A 596 26.28 -6.61 11.84
N LEU A 597 25.12 -7.02 11.32
CA LEU A 597 25.05 -8.05 10.27
C LEU A 597 25.72 -7.59 8.97
N LYS A 598 25.51 -6.34 8.55
CA LYS A 598 26.22 -5.78 7.38
C LYS A 598 27.73 -5.82 7.58
N ASP A 599 28.20 -5.33 8.71
CA ASP A 599 29.64 -5.21 9.01
C ASP A 599 30.33 -6.57 8.98
N ILE A 600 29.74 -7.60 9.60
CA ILE A 600 30.33 -8.94 9.61
C ILE A 600 30.28 -9.61 8.23
N LEU A 601 29.19 -9.46 7.48
CA LEU A 601 29.09 -10.00 6.10
C LEU A 601 30.10 -9.34 5.15
N VAL A 602 30.36 -8.04 5.33
CA VAL A 602 31.39 -7.31 4.58
C VAL A 602 32.79 -7.75 5.02
N LYS A 603 33.02 -7.88 6.33
CA LYS A 603 34.32 -8.31 6.88
C LYS A 603 34.71 -9.72 6.40
N ILE A 604 33.74 -10.64 6.35
CA ILE A 604 33.94 -12.01 5.83
C ILE A 604 34.16 -12.01 4.31
N GLY A 605 33.70 -10.96 3.60
CA GLY A 605 33.79 -10.85 2.15
C GLY A 605 32.64 -11.54 1.41
N TYR A 606 31.53 -11.84 2.10
CA TYR A 606 30.33 -12.40 1.47
C TYR A 606 29.50 -11.30 0.78
N ARG A 607 29.47 -10.11 1.39
CA ARG A 607 28.93 -8.91 0.75
C ARG A 607 30.08 -7.96 0.41
N GLU A 608 29.92 -7.27 -0.70
CA GLU A 608 30.79 -6.13 -0.98
C GLU A 608 30.53 -5.07 0.09
N ALA A 609 31.61 -4.44 0.57
CA ALA A 609 31.46 -3.19 1.29
C ALA A 609 30.59 -2.26 0.43
N PRO A 610 29.66 -1.49 1.02
CA PRO A 610 28.97 -0.46 0.27
C PRO A 610 30.03 0.26 -0.52
N THR A 611 29.83 0.40 -1.84
CA THR A 611 30.79 1.11 -2.66
C THR A 611 30.85 2.50 -2.06
N VAL A 612 31.86 2.75 -1.24
CA VAL A 612 32.35 4.09 -0.99
C VAL A 612 32.95 4.43 -2.34
N VAL A 613 32.08 4.79 -3.28
CA VAL A 613 32.45 5.78 -4.26
C VAL A 613 32.86 6.91 -3.35
N GLU A 614 34.16 7.02 -3.03
CA GLU A 614 34.67 8.22 -2.41
C GLU A 614 34.19 9.28 -3.38
N PRO A 615 33.15 10.01 -2.97
CA PRO A 615 32.50 10.91 -3.87
C PRO A 615 33.61 11.89 -4.11
N SER A 616 34.11 11.92 -5.35
CA SER A 616 35.25 12.76 -5.72
C SER A 616 35.03 14.07 -4.97
N PRO A 617 35.91 14.49 -4.04
CA PRO A 617 35.55 15.58 -3.14
C PRO A 617 35.14 16.82 -3.92
N ILE A 618 35.68 16.93 -5.14
CA ILE A 618 35.28 17.85 -6.20
C ILE A 618 33.85 17.59 -6.71
N LYS A 619 33.48 16.37 -7.13
CA LYS A 619 32.12 16.03 -7.56
C LYS A 619 31.08 16.21 -6.45
N GLU A 620 31.39 15.86 -5.21
CA GLU A 620 30.49 16.02 -4.07
C GLU A 620 30.32 17.50 -3.72
N PHE A 621 31.44 18.22 -3.57
CA PHE A 621 31.44 19.67 -3.46
C PHE A 621 30.69 20.33 -4.61
N LEU A 622 30.86 19.88 -5.85
CA LEU A 622 30.13 20.41 -7.01
C LEU A 622 28.65 20.06 -6.95
N THR A 623 28.26 18.89 -6.45
CA THR A 623 26.85 18.47 -6.33
C THR A 623 26.17 19.30 -5.24
N ASP A 624 26.79 19.42 -4.07
CA ASP A 624 26.31 20.25 -2.96
C ASP A 624 26.30 21.72 -3.32
N LEU A 625 27.32 22.20 -4.05
CA LEU A 625 27.36 23.56 -4.57
C LEU A 625 26.26 23.78 -5.60
N ILE A 626 26.03 22.85 -6.53
CA ILE A 626 24.95 22.95 -7.52
C ILE A 626 23.59 22.93 -6.83
N GLU A 627 23.37 22.05 -5.86
CA GLU A 627 22.13 22.01 -5.08
C GLU A 627 21.94 23.33 -4.32
N THR A 628 22.95 23.78 -3.59
CA THR A 628 22.91 25.04 -2.84
C THR A 628 22.64 26.23 -3.77
N LEU A 629 23.29 26.28 -4.94
CA LEU A 629 23.10 27.35 -5.93
C LEU A 629 21.71 27.27 -6.58
N LEU A 630 21.21 26.09 -6.95
CA LEU A 630 19.88 25.93 -7.55
C LEU A 630 18.78 26.20 -6.52
N LYS A 631 18.96 25.77 -5.27
CA LYS A 631 18.07 26.11 -4.17
C LYS A 631 18.07 27.60 -3.93
N ALA A 632 19.24 28.22 -3.77
CA ALA A 632 19.35 29.67 -3.59
C ALA A 632 18.73 30.43 -4.78
N ALA A 633 18.96 29.99 -6.02
CA ALA A 633 18.34 30.58 -7.21
C ALA A 633 16.83 30.39 -7.23
N SER A 634 16.32 29.21 -6.87
CA SER A 634 14.90 28.90 -6.74
C SER A 634 14.24 29.80 -5.68
N ASP A 635 14.82 29.88 -4.48
CA ASP A 635 14.34 30.70 -3.36
C ASP A 635 14.37 32.20 -3.70
N LEU A 636 15.46 32.66 -4.33
CA LEU A 636 15.63 34.04 -4.75
C LEU A 636 14.64 34.41 -5.87
N THR A 637 14.45 33.50 -6.84
CA THR A 637 13.48 33.66 -7.91
C THR A 637 12.08 33.72 -7.33
N TYR A 638 11.72 32.84 -6.40
CA TYR A 638 10.44 32.92 -5.70
C TYR A 638 10.27 34.25 -4.95
N ARG A 639 11.30 34.71 -4.21
CA ARG A 639 11.27 35.99 -3.50
C ARG A 639 11.04 37.20 -4.41
N TYR A 640 11.60 37.23 -5.62
CA TYR A 640 11.49 38.39 -6.53
C TYR A 640 10.39 38.29 -7.59
N VAL A 641 10.11 37.08 -8.09
CA VAL A 641 9.12 36.82 -9.16
C VAL A 641 7.77 36.39 -8.58
N GLY A 642 7.75 35.82 -7.37
CA GLY A 642 6.56 35.23 -6.77
C GLY A 642 6.06 34.02 -7.57
N ALA A 643 4.75 33.78 -7.51
CA ALA A 643 4.04 32.83 -8.37
C ALA A 643 3.55 33.48 -9.65
N LYS A 644 4.50 33.86 -10.49
CA LYS A 644 4.22 34.35 -11.83
C LYS A 644 5.09 33.58 -12.80
N GLY A 645 4.57 33.28 -13.97
CA GLY A 645 5.43 32.92 -15.10
C GLY A 645 6.33 34.11 -15.45
N TYR A 646 7.52 33.87 -16.01
CA TYR A 646 8.40 34.96 -16.41
C TYR A 646 7.75 35.91 -17.42
N SER A 647 6.82 35.40 -18.23
CA SER A 647 6.04 36.18 -19.20
C SER A 647 4.90 36.98 -18.56
N ASP A 648 4.41 36.58 -17.38
CA ASP A 648 3.36 37.30 -16.64
C ASP A 648 3.91 38.59 -16.00
N LEU A 649 5.24 38.74 -15.90
CA LEU A 649 5.91 39.97 -15.45
C LEU A 649 6.05 41.03 -16.56
N LEU A 650 5.90 40.63 -17.82
CA LEU A 650 6.06 41.50 -18.99
C LEU A 650 4.73 42.05 -19.52
N ARG A 651 3.62 41.68 -18.88
CA ARG A 651 2.26 42.18 -19.13
C ARG A 651 1.83 43.02 -17.94
#